data_AF-A0A183KKV3-F1
#
_entry.id   AF-A0A183KKV3-F1
#
_cell.length_a   1.000
_cell.length_b   1.000
_cell.length_c   1.000
_cell.angle_alpha   90.00
_cell.angle_beta   90.00
_cell.angle_gamma   90.00
#
_symmetry.space_group_name_H-M   'P 1'
#
loop_
_entity.id
_entity.type
_entity.pdbx_description
1 polymer ?
#
loop_
_entity_poly.entity_id
_entity_poly.type
_entity_poly.pdbx_seq_one_letter_code
_entity_poly.pdbx_strand_id
1 'polypeptide(L)'
;MDDVLKQLEDAATAQLLSVKLEDRKRAEEKILQFRSCSEPYEICTVILTRSNNDCLLYEAGRCLSHAVVREWNSVFASSFESVDGCKALQLLTFILEWSQSRGFECGPAARQRILSAAGALVKRASAAHAEKLAAAWRSTKVDEDVIHTTSLGSRILTTPPDDPGPACWLLIKLIEHIEELIQPLTQSDLSGINNDQEPIFKRGLLGLFILSALLDEFSYSEDSAQLNMPLEAHVFLRARFQDYELVRLFKNLLCLANQLLVYWSSLDCSALSQGQSEVVFRVISCLDMITGWDFLPRELIRFHASQLRRSDQEARFRPSDKWSDTMGTDAFPSTLLLFIKLHTWVRGSDLLGARTLSCLVRFSLMSGPLIYPISSLTCINNNSSYHNGISSSNYNENQSLGSPSTMHYLILIENLNCWLGKEIPMEDPIQLSFESLTDQIPGIRNEISNRIADSRSIPSITLENLLPYELSILSEFILNLMLNSSRAWEPVERVLSLPKFSSQESLSSEICQSMFHIGLISLWVMDKFFAFLSSLLIQTECSTDGDDNGQLAHEAVERLFNCWSDLLDLIPSSLSEQARSQKNHNLTTIGSTDEDNSPLPLTTGQVQNSDQLAQKMKKLLGLLRSSNSSRQSQLFQFFLASKMAQPVGLRRTCSHDNNEEIDLELDEDDMTSSEVAGLNLGVSILFSLRIAF
;
A
#
# COMPACT_ATOMS: atom_id res chain seq x y z
N MET A 1 17.49 -7.26 48.64
CA MET A 1 16.65 -7.18 47.43
C MET A 1 15.67 -6.01 47.53
N ASP A 2 14.94 -5.86 48.63
CA ASP A 2 13.98 -4.74 48.80
C ASP A 2 14.64 -3.35 48.79
N ASP A 3 15.82 -3.20 49.41
CA ASP A 3 16.59 -1.94 49.34
C ASP A 3 17.03 -1.60 47.92
N VAL A 4 17.35 -2.61 47.10
CA VAL A 4 17.76 -2.42 45.70
C VAL A 4 16.55 -2.02 44.85
N LEU A 5 15.40 -2.64 45.09
CA LEU A 5 14.15 -2.31 44.40
C LEU A 5 13.76 -0.85 44.65
N LYS A 6 13.68 -0.44 45.92
CA LYS A 6 13.35 0.95 46.30
C LYS A 6 14.32 1.95 45.67
N GLN A 7 15.61 1.62 45.71
CA GLN A 7 16.65 2.41 45.09
C GLN A 7 16.53 2.57 43.57
N LEU A 8 15.98 1.58 42.88
CA LEU A 8 15.71 1.63 41.44
C LEU A 8 14.41 2.38 41.15
N GLU A 9 13.39 2.25 41.99
CA GLU A 9 12.14 3.03 41.89
C GLU A 9 12.40 4.53 42.03
N ASP A 10 13.19 4.92 43.04
CA ASP A 10 13.59 6.31 43.26
C ASP A 10 14.39 6.85 42.06
N ALA A 11 15.29 6.04 41.50
CA ALA A 11 16.10 6.42 40.34
C ALA A 11 15.25 6.54 39.06
N ALA A 12 14.39 5.58 38.76
CA ALA A 12 13.55 5.63 37.57
C ALA A 12 12.62 6.86 37.57
N THR A 13 12.09 7.20 38.75
CA THR A 13 11.26 8.40 38.94
C THR A 13 12.06 9.68 38.79
N ALA A 14 13.24 9.75 39.42
CA ALA A 14 14.11 10.92 39.36
C ALA A 14 14.68 11.18 37.96
N GLN A 15 14.88 10.14 37.14
CA GLN A 15 15.36 10.28 35.76
C GLN A 15 14.39 11.12 34.90
N LEU A 16 13.09 10.97 35.12
CA LEU A 16 12.04 11.69 34.37
C LEU A 16 11.61 12.99 35.04
N LEU A 17 11.51 13.01 36.37
CA LEU A 17 10.83 14.09 37.09
C LEU A 17 11.80 15.05 37.82
N SER A 18 13.10 14.74 37.91
CA SER A 18 14.03 15.63 38.62
C SER A 18 14.30 16.91 37.85
N VAL A 19 14.06 18.05 38.51
CA VAL A 19 14.39 19.39 38.00
C VAL A 19 15.90 19.65 38.02
N LYS A 20 16.65 18.99 38.92
CA LYS A 20 18.09 19.17 39.07
C LYS A 20 18.84 18.23 38.13
N LEU A 21 19.68 18.81 37.27
CA LEU A 21 20.47 18.07 36.28
C LEU A 21 21.36 16.98 36.91
N GLU A 22 22.02 17.29 38.04
CA GLU A 22 22.93 16.34 38.70
C GLU A 22 22.19 15.12 39.29
N ASP A 23 21.02 15.33 39.88
CA ASP A 23 20.20 14.24 40.41
C ASP A 23 19.64 13.38 39.27
N ARG A 24 19.28 14.00 38.13
CA ARG A 24 18.87 13.29 36.92
C ARG A 24 20.00 12.43 36.34
N LYS A 25 21.21 12.96 36.26
CA LYS A 25 22.39 12.21 35.78
C LYS A 25 22.73 11.03 36.69
N ARG A 26 22.71 11.22 38.02
CA ARG A 26 22.96 10.14 38.97
C ARG A 26 21.91 9.04 38.87
N ALA A 27 20.65 9.42 38.70
CA ALA A 27 19.55 8.50 38.48
C ALA A 27 19.72 7.71 37.17
N GLU A 28 20.05 8.39 36.07
CA GLU A 28 20.31 7.78 34.77
C GLU A 28 21.48 6.79 34.82
N GLU A 29 22.60 7.16 35.46
CA GLU A 29 23.75 6.26 35.62
C GLU A 29 23.36 4.96 36.35
N LYS A 30 22.53 5.06 37.38
CA LYS A 30 22.04 3.89 38.12
C LYS A 30 21.14 2.98 37.29
N ILE A 31 20.26 3.57 36.48
CA ILE A 31 19.41 2.80 35.54
C ILE A 31 20.25 2.17 34.42
N LEU A 32 21.27 2.86 33.92
CA LEU A 32 22.22 2.30 32.95
C LEU A 32 23.02 1.14 33.54
N GLN A 33 23.50 1.26 34.78
CA GLN A 33 24.14 0.17 35.51
C GLN A 33 23.21 -1.05 35.59
N PHE A 34 21.96 -0.86 36.00
CA PHE A 34 20.94 -1.92 36.02
C PHE A 34 20.77 -2.61 34.65
N ARG A 35 20.67 -1.83 33.56
CA ARG A 35 20.53 -2.38 32.20
C ARG A 35 21.77 -3.14 31.71
N SER A 36 22.94 -2.78 32.23
CA SER A 36 24.20 -3.44 31.90
C SER A 36 24.49 -4.69 32.72
N CYS A 37 23.72 -4.97 33.78
CA CYS A 37 23.89 -6.15 34.63
C CYS A 37 23.82 -7.45 33.82
N SER A 38 24.72 -8.39 34.14
CA SER A 38 24.69 -9.76 33.60
C SER A 38 23.51 -10.54 34.17
N GLU A 39 22.82 -11.30 33.33
CA GLU A 39 21.68 -12.15 33.67
C GLU A 39 20.60 -11.45 34.53
N PRO A 40 19.99 -10.34 34.04
CA PRO A 40 19.06 -9.53 34.83
C PRO A 40 17.67 -10.18 35.03
N TYR A 41 17.46 -11.43 34.62
CA TYR A 41 16.14 -12.06 34.58
C TYR A 41 15.48 -12.19 35.96
N GLU A 42 16.24 -12.58 37.00
CA GLU A 42 15.69 -12.73 38.34
C GLU A 42 15.27 -11.37 38.93
N ILE A 43 16.12 -10.35 38.80
CA ILE A 43 15.81 -9.01 39.28
C ILE A 43 14.64 -8.39 38.50
N CYS A 44 14.55 -8.61 37.18
CA CYS A 44 13.42 -8.18 36.38
C CYS A 44 12.11 -8.88 36.80
N THR A 45 12.14 -10.19 37.07
CA THR A 45 10.99 -10.93 37.60
C THR A 45 10.52 -10.36 38.94
N VAL A 46 11.44 -10.00 39.83
CA VAL A 46 11.11 -9.35 41.10
C VAL A 46 10.50 -7.97 40.89
N ILE A 47 11.05 -7.16 39.99
CA ILE A 47 10.51 -5.83 39.65
C ILE A 47 9.08 -5.97 39.10
N LEU A 48 8.87 -6.86 38.12
CA LEU A 48 7.58 -7.08 37.48
C LEU A 48 6.51 -7.61 38.45
N THR A 49 6.91 -8.38 39.46
CA THR A 49 5.99 -8.94 40.46
C THR A 49 5.70 -8.00 41.63
N ARG A 50 6.62 -7.10 41.99
CA ARG A 50 6.51 -6.29 43.22
C ARG A 50 6.32 -4.80 43.00
N SER A 51 6.85 -4.24 41.92
CA SER A 51 6.79 -2.80 41.69
C SER A 51 5.45 -2.36 41.09
N ASN A 52 5.02 -1.16 41.46
CA ASN A 52 3.90 -0.43 40.85
C ASN A 52 4.39 0.85 40.13
N ASN A 53 5.71 1.03 40.03
CA ASN A 53 6.28 2.22 39.40
C ASN A 53 6.39 2.01 37.88
N ASP A 54 5.54 2.69 37.12
CA ASP A 54 5.51 2.57 35.65
C ASP A 54 6.85 2.89 34.97
N CYS A 55 7.64 3.83 35.51
CA CYS A 55 8.95 4.17 34.96
C CYS A 55 9.92 3.00 35.14
N LEU A 56 9.91 2.37 36.32
CA LEU A 56 10.76 1.21 36.57
C LEU A 56 10.30 -0.02 35.79
N LEU A 57 8.99 -0.25 35.65
CA LEU A 57 8.43 -1.32 34.83
C LEU A 57 8.82 -1.15 33.35
N TYR A 58 8.78 0.08 32.84
CA TYR A 58 9.25 0.42 31.50
C TYR A 58 10.75 0.10 31.32
N GLU A 59 11.60 0.52 32.26
CA GLU A 59 13.03 0.22 32.21
C GLU A 59 13.33 -1.27 32.40
N ALA A 60 12.53 -2.01 33.16
CA ALA A 60 12.63 -3.47 33.25
C ALA A 60 12.31 -4.15 31.91
N GLY A 61 11.26 -3.71 31.21
CA GLY A 61 10.96 -4.18 29.85
C GLY A 61 12.08 -3.89 28.86
N ARG A 62 12.70 -2.70 28.92
CA ARG A 62 13.90 -2.36 28.12
C ARG A 62 15.08 -3.25 28.45
N CYS A 63 15.34 -3.47 29.74
CA CYS A 63 16.43 -4.32 30.22
C CYS A 63 16.27 -5.74 29.68
N LEU A 64 15.08 -6.34 29.84
CA LEU A 64 14.76 -7.67 29.32
C LEU A 64 14.97 -7.76 27.80
N SER A 65 14.41 -6.82 27.03
CA SER A 65 14.52 -6.82 25.55
C SER A 65 15.98 -6.83 25.08
N HIS A 66 16.86 -6.10 25.75
CA HIS A 66 18.28 -6.05 25.39
C HIS A 66 19.05 -7.27 25.91
N ALA A 67 18.73 -7.74 27.13
CA ALA A 67 19.40 -8.88 27.75
C ALA A 67 19.17 -10.18 26.98
N VAL A 68 17.93 -10.44 26.53
CA VAL A 68 17.61 -11.66 25.76
C VAL A 68 18.37 -11.77 24.45
N VAL A 69 18.68 -10.64 23.82
CA VAL A 69 19.51 -10.57 22.60
C VAL A 69 20.99 -10.76 22.95
N ARG A 70 21.49 -9.98 23.92
CA ARG A 70 22.91 -9.97 24.34
C ARG A 70 23.38 -11.33 24.85
N GLU A 71 22.54 -12.02 25.63
CA GLU A 71 22.90 -13.22 26.37
C GLU A 71 22.28 -14.50 25.79
N TRP A 72 21.79 -14.43 24.54
CA TRP A 72 21.16 -15.56 23.86
C TRP A 72 22.00 -16.83 23.94
N ASN A 73 23.27 -16.71 23.55
CA ASN A 73 24.19 -17.86 23.46
C ASN A 73 24.60 -18.41 24.82
N SER A 74 24.72 -17.56 25.85
CA SER A 74 25.16 -17.98 27.19
C SER A 74 24.02 -18.55 28.03
N VAL A 75 22.79 -18.01 27.90
CA VAL A 75 21.68 -18.34 28.79
C VAL A 75 20.68 -19.29 28.14
N PHE A 76 20.29 -19.05 26.88
CA PHE A 76 19.13 -19.70 26.28
C PHE A 76 19.50 -20.82 25.31
N ALA A 77 20.55 -20.65 24.50
CA ALA A 77 20.88 -21.53 23.39
C ALA A 77 21.04 -23.01 23.77
N SER A 78 21.64 -23.31 24.92
CA SER A 78 21.86 -24.70 25.37
C SER A 78 20.58 -25.45 25.72
N SER A 79 19.53 -24.72 26.15
CA SER A 79 18.24 -25.30 26.53
C SER A 79 17.20 -25.27 25.42
N PHE A 80 17.48 -24.58 24.31
CA PHE A 80 16.48 -24.26 23.29
C PHE A 80 16.08 -25.45 22.39
N GLU A 81 16.93 -26.49 22.31
CA GLU A 81 16.67 -27.67 21.47
C GLU A 81 15.67 -28.65 22.10
N SER A 82 15.53 -28.64 23.43
CA SER A 82 14.54 -29.41 24.17
C SER A 82 13.40 -28.49 24.59
N VAL A 83 12.15 -28.87 24.33
CA VAL A 83 10.99 -28.12 24.82
C VAL A 83 10.93 -28.19 26.36
N ASP A 84 11.26 -29.36 26.92
CA ASP A 84 11.32 -29.57 28.36
C ASP A 84 12.52 -28.83 28.96
N GLY A 85 12.24 -27.91 29.88
CA GLY A 85 13.27 -27.10 30.57
C GLY A 85 13.82 -25.93 29.76
N CYS A 86 13.22 -25.57 28.62
CA CYS A 86 13.62 -24.42 27.82
C CYS A 86 13.47 -23.11 28.61
N LYS A 87 14.59 -22.44 28.93
CA LYS A 87 14.59 -21.18 29.67
C LYS A 87 13.89 -20.04 28.91
N ALA A 88 13.97 -20.04 27.58
CA ALA A 88 13.30 -19.04 26.75
C ALA A 88 11.78 -19.21 26.82
N LEU A 89 11.29 -20.44 26.82
CA LEU A 89 9.86 -20.72 27.01
C LEU A 89 9.40 -20.30 28.40
N GLN A 90 10.17 -20.61 29.46
CA GLN A 90 9.84 -20.20 30.83
C GLN A 90 9.73 -18.67 30.96
N LEU A 91 10.68 -17.91 30.39
CA LEU A 91 10.63 -16.45 30.41
C LEU A 91 9.44 -15.92 29.59
N LEU A 92 9.17 -16.50 28.42
CA LEU A 92 8.02 -16.12 27.60
C LEU A 92 6.71 -16.35 28.38
N THR A 93 6.52 -17.54 28.93
CA THR A 93 5.35 -17.90 29.74
C THR A 93 5.18 -16.95 30.92
N PHE A 94 6.26 -16.63 31.63
CA PHE A 94 6.22 -15.67 32.74
C PHE A 94 5.74 -14.27 32.29
N ILE A 95 6.27 -13.74 31.18
CA ILE A 95 5.86 -12.43 30.66
C ILE A 95 4.37 -12.46 30.25
N LEU A 96 3.92 -13.54 29.61
CA LEU A 96 2.53 -13.71 29.19
C LEU A 96 1.58 -13.82 30.39
N GLU A 97 1.90 -14.63 31.39
CA GLU A 97 1.13 -14.75 32.64
C GLU A 97 1.09 -13.42 33.42
N TRP A 98 2.21 -12.71 33.49
CA TRP A 98 2.27 -11.37 34.06
C TRP A 98 1.34 -10.41 33.31
N SER A 99 1.34 -10.46 31.97
CA SER A 99 0.51 -9.56 31.15
C SER A 99 -1.00 -9.80 31.35
N GLN A 100 -1.40 -11.05 31.58
CA GLN A 100 -2.78 -11.43 31.86
C GLN A 100 -3.24 -11.00 33.27
N SER A 101 -2.35 -11.08 34.25
CA SER A 101 -2.68 -10.79 35.65
C SER A 101 -2.55 -9.30 35.99
N ARG A 102 -1.45 -8.65 35.57
CA ARG A 102 -1.08 -7.28 35.97
C ARG A 102 -0.92 -6.30 34.81
N GLY A 103 -0.95 -6.76 33.57
CA GLY A 103 -0.67 -5.89 32.40
C GLY A 103 -1.62 -4.69 32.27
N PHE A 104 -2.86 -4.82 32.76
CA PHE A 104 -3.85 -3.72 32.77
C PHE A 104 -3.71 -2.76 33.96
N GLU A 105 -2.94 -3.12 34.99
CA GLU A 105 -2.70 -2.26 36.17
C GLU A 105 -1.61 -1.21 35.90
N CYS A 106 -0.74 -1.45 34.92
CA CYS A 106 0.37 -0.55 34.57
C CYS A 106 0.04 0.36 33.38
N GLY A 107 0.78 1.46 33.28
CA GLY A 107 0.66 2.42 32.20
C GLY A 107 0.89 1.80 30.80
N PRO A 108 0.22 2.30 29.74
CA PRO A 108 0.31 1.72 28.39
C PRO A 108 1.74 1.60 27.84
N ALA A 109 2.59 2.59 28.12
CA ALA A 109 3.99 2.57 27.69
C ALA A 109 4.80 1.46 28.38
N ALA A 110 4.62 1.27 29.69
CA ALA A 110 5.28 0.21 30.46
C ALA A 110 4.81 -1.16 29.97
N ARG A 111 3.49 -1.36 29.82
CA ARG A 111 2.90 -2.59 29.26
C ARG A 111 3.52 -2.91 27.90
N GLN A 112 3.47 -1.97 26.95
CA GLN A 112 3.96 -2.21 25.60
C GLN A 112 5.44 -2.57 25.61
N ARG A 113 6.24 -1.93 26.47
CA ARG A 113 7.67 -2.19 26.53
C ARG A 113 8.03 -3.54 27.15
N ILE A 114 7.24 -4.04 28.09
CA ILE A 114 7.38 -5.39 28.64
C ILE A 114 6.97 -6.44 27.60
N LEU A 115 5.87 -6.20 26.87
CA LEU A 115 5.45 -7.07 25.76
C LEU A 115 6.46 -7.08 24.60
N SER A 116 7.14 -5.94 24.35
CA SER A 116 8.25 -5.86 23.40
C SER A 116 9.38 -6.83 23.77
N ALA A 117 9.62 -7.08 25.06
CA ALA A 117 10.62 -8.07 25.48
C ALA A 117 10.26 -9.51 25.08
N ALA A 118 8.97 -9.86 25.06
CA ALA A 118 8.51 -11.13 24.52
C ALA A 118 8.73 -11.20 22.99
N GLY A 119 8.44 -10.12 22.28
CA GLY A 119 8.73 -10.00 20.84
C GLY A 119 10.23 -10.12 20.53
N ALA A 120 11.09 -9.41 21.26
CA ALA A 120 12.54 -9.48 21.13
C ALA A 120 13.10 -10.88 21.40
N LEU A 121 12.60 -11.56 22.44
CA LEU A 121 12.97 -12.94 22.76
C LEU A 121 12.62 -13.90 21.61
N VAL A 122 11.40 -13.79 21.06
CA VAL A 122 10.93 -14.62 19.95
C VAL A 122 11.64 -14.29 18.64
N LYS A 123 11.90 -13.01 18.37
CA LYS A 123 12.69 -12.55 17.21
C LYS A 123 14.11 -13.12 17.28
N ARG A 124 14.76 -13.07 18.44
CA ARG A 124 16.10 -13.65 18.63
C ARG A 124 16.12 -15.17 18.48
N ALA A 125 15.11 -15.86 19.01
CA ALA A 125 14.93 -17.30 18.81
C ALA A 125 14.79 -17.66 17.33
N SER A 126 13.97 -16.88 16.61
CA SER A 126 13.77 -17.04 15.17
C SER A 126 15.04 -16.73 14.38
N ALA A 127 15.81 -15.73 14.79
CA ALA A 127 17.12 -15.42 14.21
C ALA A 127 18.12 -16.57 14.38
N ALA A 128 18.20 -17.17 15.57
CA ALA A 128 19.06 -18.34 15.83
C ALA A 128 18.63 -19.55 14.98
N HIS A 129 17.33 -19.74 14.76
CA HIS A 129 16.82 -20.77 13.88
C HIS A 129 17.22 -20.49 12.41
N ALA A 130 17.05 -19.25 11.94
CA ALA A 130 17.43 -18.83 10.61
C ALA A 130 18.95 -18.91 10.36
N GLU A 131 19.79 -18.69 11.37
CA GLU A 131 21.25 -18.91 11.30
C GLU A 131 21.59 -20.37 10.95
N LYS A 132 20.91 -21.34 11.59
CA LYS A 132 21.08 -22.77 11.29
C LYS A 132 20.66 -23.09 9.85
N LEU A 133 19.53 -22.55 9.40
CA LEU A 133 19.00 -22.75 8.04
C LEU A 133 19.91 -22.13 6.97
N ALA A 134 20.38 -20.89 7.20
CA ALA A 134 21.32 -20.24 6.31
C ALA A 134 22.68 -20.98 6.26
N ALA A 135 23.15 -21.52 7.39
CA ALA A 135 24.36 -22.36 7.41
C ALA A 135 24.19 -23.67 6.62
N ALA A 136 23.04 -24.33 6.72
CA ALA A 136 22.69 -25.50 5.92
C ALA A 136 22.62 -25.16 4.41
N TRP A 137 22.04 -24.01 4.07
CA TRP A 137 21.96 -23.51 2.70
C TRP A 137 23.34 -23.17 2.10
N ARG A 138 24.28 -22.63 2.90
CA ARG A 138 25.66 -22.38 2.45
C ARG A 138 26.46 -23.67 2.25
N SER A 139 26.15 -24.73 3.00
CA SER A 139 26.89 -25.99 2.97
C SER A 139 26.35 -27.01 1.96
N THR A 140 25.17 -26.79 1.38
CA THR A 140 24.61 -27.63 0.32
C THR A 140 25.43 -27.46 -0.96
N LYS A 141 26.12 -28.51 -1.40
CA LYS A 141 26.83 -28.55 -2.68
C LYS A 141 25.83 -28.37 -3.82
N VAL A 142 26.18 -27.57 -4.81
CA VAL A 142 25.46 -27.53 -6.09
C VAL A 142 25.68 -28.87 -6.77
N ASP A 143 24.61 -29.55 -7.21
CA ASP A 143 24.71 -30.82 -7.94
C ASP A 143 25.66 -30.66 -9.14
N GLU A 144 26.59 -31.60 -9.29
CA GLU A 144 27.68 -31.59 -10.28
C GLU A 144 27.24 -31.84 -11.74
N ASP A 145 25.93 -31.85 -12.05
CA ASP A 145 25.44 -32.15 -13.41
C ASP A 145 25.32 -30.92 -14.34
N VAL A 146 25.70 -29.72 -13.88
CA VAL A 146 25.72 -28.52 -14.72
C VAL A 146 27.06 -27.79 -14.60
N ILE A 147 27.92 -28.08 -15.59
CA ILE A 147 29.13 -27.35 -16.02
C ILE A 147 30.43 -27.73 -15.31
N HIS A 148 31.26 -28.47 -16.05
CA HIS A 148 32.71 -28.56 -15.83
C HIS A 148 33.36 -27.18 -16.02
N THR A 149 33.40 -26.37 -14.97
CA THR A 149 34.48 -25.41 -14.73
C THR A 149 34.71 -25.32 -13.23
N THR A 150 35.92 -25.68 -12.83
CA THR A 150 36.47 -25.51 -11.49
C THR A 150 36.31 -24.08 -11.00
N SER A 151 35.33 -23.84 -10.12
CA SER A 151 35.41 -22.77 -9.13
C SER A 151 34.74 -23.20 -7.84
N LEU A 152 35.52 -23.33 -6.76
CA LEU A 152 35.05 -23.25 -5.37
C LEU A 152 34.44 -21.86 -5.17
N GLY A 153 33.22 -21.63 -5.62
CA GLY A 153 32.48 -20.38 -5.42
C GLY A 153 31.44 -20.58 -4.34
N SER A 154 31.55 -19.88 -3.21
CA SER A 154 30.49 -19.80 -2.21
C SER A 154 29.18 -19.33 -2.86
N ARG A 155 28.05 -19.99 -2.59
CA ARG A 155 26.72 -19.50 -3.02
C ARG A 155 26.52 -18.06 -2.53
N ILE A 156 26.20 -17.14 -3.45
CA ILE A 156 25.88 -15.75 -3.13
C ILE A 156 24.36 -15.62 -3.13
N LEU A 157 23.78 -15.12 -2.04
CA LEU A 157 22.35 -14.88 -1.94
C LEU A 157 22.00 -13.59 -2.69
N THR A 158 21.52 -13.71 -3.93
CA THR A 158 21.19 -12.57 -4.79
C THR A 158 19.71 -12.16 -4.70
N THR A 159 18.85 -13.09 -4.31
CA THR A 159 17.41 -12.92 -4.13
C THR A 159 17.00 -13.60 -2.81
N PRO A 160 15.86 -13.20 -2.19
CA PRO A 160 15.30 -13.96 -1.07
C PRO A 160 15.09 -15.44 -1.45
N PRO A 161 15.26 -16.39 -0.51
CA PRO A 161 15.02 -17.80 -0.77
C PRO A 161 13.52 -18.07 -0.97
N ASP A 162 13.17 -18.89 -1.97
CA ASP A 162 11.77 -19.27 -2.24
C ASP A 162 11.17 -20.14 -1.12
N ASP A 163 12.00 -20.96 -0.47
CA ASP A 163 11.65 -21.69 0.75
C ASP A 163 12.67 -21.35 1.86
N PRO A 164 12.31 -20.45 2.78
CA PRO A 164 13.18 -20.07 3.89
C PRO A 164 13.20 -21.13 5.01
N GLY A 165 12.53 -22.28 4.85
CA GLY A 165 12.48 -23.37 5.82
C GLY A 165 11.30 -23.26 6.81
N PRO A 166 11.24 -24.13 7.84
CA PRO A 166 10.14 -24.16 8.80
C PRO A 166 10.18 -22.97 9.77
N ALA A 167 9.04 -22.70 10.42
CA ALA A 167 8.92 -21.67 11.43
C ALA A 167 9.70 -22.03 12.71
N CYS A 168 10.20 -21.01 13.39
CA CYS A 168 10.65 -21.14 14.77
C CYS A 168 9.48 -21.54 15.67
N TRP A 169 9.61 -22.66 16.40
CA TRP A 169 8.53 -23.19 17.23
C TRP A 169 8.08 -22.21 18.33
N LEU A 170 9.01 -21.39 18.87
CA LEU A 170 8.68 -20.40 19.91
C LEU A 170 7.84 -19.24 19.33
N LEU A 171 8.08 -18.86 18.08
CA LEU A 171 7.25 -17.90 17.35
C LEU A 171 5.84 -18.44 17.12
N ILE A 172 5.74 -19.70 16.67
CA ILE A 172 4.43 -20.34 16.49
C ILE A 172 3.67 -20.41 17.81
N LYS A 173 4.33 -20.75 18.92
CA LYS A 173 3.71 -20.74 20.26
C LYS A 173 3.15 -19.38 20.65
N LEU A 174 3.89 -18.30 20.37
CA LEU A 174 3.39 -16.94 20.63
C LEU A 174 2.19 -16.59 19.72
N ILE A 175 2.24 -16.95 18.44
CA ILE A 175 1.14 -16.72 17.50
C ILE A 175 -0.12 -17.50 17.91
N GLU A 176 0.02 -18.78 18.29
CA GLU A 176 -1.08 -19.59 18.83
C GLU A 176 -1.69 -18.92 20.07
N HIS A 177 -0.86 -18.40 20.98
CA HIS A 177 -1.36 -17.69 22.15
C HIS A 177 -2.12 -16.39 21.79
N ILE A 178 -1.62 -15.61 20.83
CA ILE A 178 -2.32 -14.42 20.32
C ILE A 178 -3.69 -14.81 19.76
N GLU A 179 -3.76 -15.87 18.97
CA GLU A 179 -5.01 -16.38 18.39
C GLU A 179 -6.00 -16.83 19.48
N GLU A 180 -5.54 -17.55 20.50
CA GLU A 180 -6.36 -17.98 21.64
C GLU A 180 -6.90 -16.80 22.48
N LEU A 181 -6.19 -15.68 22.53
CA LEU A 181 -6.62 -14.47 23.21
C LEU A 181 -7.63 -13.68 22.37
N ILE A 182 -7.48 -13.65 21.04
CA ILE A 182 -8.35 -12.91 20.12
C ILE A 182 -9.63 -13.70 19.77
N GLN A 183 -9.58 -15.03 19.79
CA GLN A 183 -10.69 -15.92 19.41
C GLN A 183 -12.06 -15.53 20.02
N PRO A 184 -12.18 -15.13 21.30
CA PRO A 184 -13.46 -14.71 21.87
C PRO A 184 -14.11 -13.51 21.16
N LEU A 185 -13.31 -12.58 20.61
CA LEU A 185 -13.82 -11.46 19.81
C LEU A 185 -14.42 -11.91 18.47
N THR A 186 -14.01 -13.09 17.99
CA THR A 186 -14.45 -13.64 16.70
C THR A 186 -15.67 -14.54 16.77
N GLN A 187 -15.97 -15.10 17.94
CA GLN A 187 -17.01 -16.13 18.10
C GLN A 187 -18.20 -15.68 18.94
N SER A 188 -18.07 -14.61 19.73
CA SER A 188 -19.12 -14.15 20.64
C SER A 188 -20.05 -13.17 19.93
N ASP A 189 -21.36 -13.21 20.24
CA ASP A 189 -22.28 -12.16 19.82
C ASP A 189 -21.97 -10.86 20.60
N LEU A 190 -21.26 -9.94 19.94
CA LEU A 190 -20.81 -8.66 20.50
C LEU A 190 -21.81 -7.51 20.26
N SER A 191 -23.06 -7.83 19.91
CA SER A 191 -24.09 -6.84 19.52
C SER A 191 -24.72 -6.09 20.71
N GLY A 192 -24.61 -6.61 21.94
CA GLY A 192 -25.15 -5.98 23.15
C GLY A 192 -24.15 -5.07 23.89
N ILE A 193 -24.60 -3.91 24.37
CA ILE A 193 -23.82 -2.97 25.21
C ILE A 193 -24.02 -3.34 26.69
N ASN A 194 -23.52 -4.51 27.12
CA ASN A 194 -23.62 -4.94 28.52
C ASN A 194 -22.23 -5.05 29.16
N ASN A 195 -22.12 -4.64 30.44
CA ASN A 195 -20.88 -4.72 31.23
C ASN A 195 -20.32 -6.14 31.35
N ASP A 196 -21.13 -7.18 31.10
CA ASP A 196 -20.72 -8.58 31.14
C ASP A 196 -19.66 -8.95 30.06
N GLN A 197 -19.45 -8.10 29.05
CA GLN A 197 -18.47 -8.31 27.98
C GLN A 197 -17.08 -7.73 28.27
N GLU A 198 -16.92 -6.96 29.36
CA GLU A 198 -15.61 -6.41 29.75
C GLU A 198 -14.46 -7.44 29.81
N PRO A 199 -14.63 -8.66 30.36
CA PRO A 199 -13.54 -9.65 30.35
C PRO A 199 -13.18 -10.15 28.94
N ILE A 200 -14.15 -10.21 28.02
CA ILE A 200 -13.94 -10.61 26.63
C ILE A 200 -13.08 -9.55 25.93
N PHE A 201 -13.43 -8.27 26.09
CA PHE A 201 -12.65 -7.17 25.54
C PHE A 201 -11.25 -7.10 26.14
N LYS A 202 -11.09 -7.24 27.46
CA LYS A 202 -9.76 -7.27 28.10
C LYS A 202 -8.90 -8.40 27.54
N ARG A 203 -9.45 -9.61 27.40
CA ARG A 203 -8.71 -10.75 26.84
C ARG A 203 -8.29 -10.51 25.39
N GLY A 204 -9.21 -10.03 24.55
CA GLY A 204 -8.93 -9.73 23.14
C GLY A 204 -7.94 -8.57 22.96
N LEU A 205 -8.09 -7.51 23.75
CA LEU A 205 -7.15 -6.38 23.79
C LEU A 205 -5.75 -6.81 24.17
N LEU A 206 -5.61 -7.74 25.12
CA LEU A 206 -4.31 -8.28 25.47
C LEU A 206 -3.67 -8.99 24.27
N GLY A 207 -4.43 -9.82 23.55
CA GLY A 207 -3.95 -10.45 22.32
C GLY A 207 -3.49 -9.43 21.27
N LEU A 208 -4.24 -8.35 21.10
CA LEU A 208 -3.89 -7.26 20.18
C LEU A 208 -2.65 -6.47 20.64
N PHE A 209 -2.44 -6.25 21.94
CA PHE A 209 -1.22 -5.60 22.45
C PHE A 209 0.03 -6.47 22.18
N ILE A 210 -0.08 -7.78 22.40
CA ILE A 210 1.00 -8.72 22.12
C ILE A 210 1.28 -8.76 20.61
N LEU A 211 0.22 -8.76 19.78
CA LEU A 211 0.35 -8.69 18.32
C LEU A 211 1.04 -7.40 17.86
N SER A 212 0.64 -6.23 18.38
CA SER A 212 1.31 -4.96 18.06
C SER A 212 2.79 -5.02 18.44
N ALA A 213 3.12 -5.50 19.64
CA ALA A 213 4.51 -5.65 20.07
C ALA A 213 5.32 -6.60 19.18
N LEU A 214 4.72 -7.70 18.72
CA LEU A 214 5.35 -8.65 17.81
C LEU A 214 5.61 -8.01 16.43
N LEU A 215 4.61 -7.32 15.86
CA LEU A 215 4.73 -6.65 14.57
C LEU A 215 5.77 -5.52 14.64
N ASP A 216 5.76 -4.71 15.70
CA ASP A 216 6.76 -3.67 15.95
C ASP A 216 8.16 -4.29 15.92
N GLU A 217 8.41 -5.29 16.77
CA GLU A 217 9.73 -5.95 16.87
C GLU A 217 10.20 -6.53 15.53
N PHE A 218 9.34 -7.16 14.73
CA PHE A 218 9.75 -7.71 13.44
C PHE A 218 9.89 -6.66 12.32
N SER A 219 9.28 -5.47 12.47
CA SER A 219 9.34 -4.39 11.48
C SER A 219 10.67 -3.61 11.49
N TYR A 220 11.32 -3.48 12.66
CA TYR A 220 12.60 -2.75 12.79
C TYR A 220 13.75 -3.48 12.05
N SER A 221 14.20 -2.88 10.94
CA SER A 221 15.21 -3.42 10.01
C SER A 221 16.65 -3.12 10.42
N GLU A 222 16.89 -2.17 11.32
CA GLU A 222 18.23 -1.78 11.81
C GLU A 222 18.88 -2.84 12.73
N ASP A 223 18.13 -3.86 13.14
CA ASP A 223 18.54 -4.86 14.13
C ASP A 223 19.55 -5.90 13.64
N SER A 224 19.92 -5.95 12.35
CA SER A 224 20.94 -6.90 11.88
C SER A 224 22.28 -6.72 12.61
N ALA A 225 22.66 -5.48 12.90
CA ALA A 225 23.84 -5.15 13.69
C ALA A 225 23.67 -5.49 15.19
N GLN A 226 22.45 -5.33 15.74
CA GLN A 226 22.18 -5.62 17.15
C GLN A 226 22.13 -7.13 17.44
N LEU A 227 21.64 -7.93 16.49
CA LEU A 227 21.54 -9.38 16.60
C LEU A 227 22.87 -10.10 16.32
N ASN A 228 23.90 -9.40 15.81
CA ASN A 228 25.19 -9.96 15.37
C ASN A 228 25.03 -11.17 14.42
N MET A 229 24.00 -11.13 13.58
CA MET A 229 23.67 -12.24 12.67
C MET A 229 24.21 -12.00 11.26
N PRO A 230 24.60 -13.05 10.51
CA PRO A 230 25.05 -12.88 9.13
C PRO A 230 23.88 -12.46 8.22
N LEU A 231 24.20 -11.74 7.14
CA LEU A 231 23.19 -11.17 6.25
C LEU A 231 22.20 -12.22 5.71
N GLU A 232 22.69 -13.39 5.32
CA GLU A 232 21.84 -14.44 4.77
C GLU A 232 20.85 -14.94 5.82
N ALA A 233 21.27 -15.08 7.09
CA ALA A 233 20.34 -15.45 8.15
C ALA A 233 19.26 -14.37 8.36
N HIS A 234 19.62 -13.08 8.22
CA HIS A 234 18.66 -11.98 8.31
C HIS A 234 17.63 -12.03 7.19
N VAL A 235 18.07 -12.32 5.96
CA VAL A 235 17.17 -12.51 4.81
C VAL A 235 16.27 -13.73 5.00
N PHE A 236 16.80 -14.86 5.47
CA PHE A 236 15.99 -16.06 5.77
C PHE A 236 14.93 -15.77 6.84
N LEU A 237 15.29 -15.07 7.92
CA LEU A 237 14.35 -14.68 8.97
C LEU A 237 13.20 -13.81 8.42
N ARG A 238 13.53 -12.77 7.66
CA ARG A 238 12.52 -11.85 7.10
C ARG A 238 11.65 -12.54 6.04
N ALA A 239 12.26 -13.30 5.13
CA ALA A 239 11.54 -14.06 4.12
C ALA A 239 10.55 -15.04 4.76
N ARG A 240 10.98 -15.77 5.81
CA ARG A 240 10.09 -16.66 6.55
C ARG A 240 8.92 -15.92 7.15
N PHE A 241 9.20 -14.89 7.95
CA PHE A 241 8.15 -14.16 8.65
C PHE A 241 7.15 -13.50 7.69
N GLN A 242 7.64 -12.81 6.65
CA GLN A 242 6.79 -12.04 5.74
C GLN A 242 5.89 -12.92 4.85
N ASP A 243 6.36 -14.10 4.45
CA ASP A 243 5.66 -14.96 3.48
C ASP A 243 4.77 -16.02 4.14
N TYR A 244 4.89 -16.22 5.45
CA TYR A 244 4.11 -17.24 6.17
C TYR A 244 3.42 -16.69 7.41
N GLU A 245 4.18 -16.30 8.44
CA GLU A 245 3.58 -15.90 9.72
C GLU A 245 2.82 -14.57 9.62
N LEU A 246 3.36 -13.59 8.89
CA LEU A 246 2.71 -12.31 8.64
C LEU A 246 1.42 -12.48 7.83
N VAL A 247 1.41 -13.38 6.83
CA VAL A 247 0.21 -13.73 6.05
C VAL A 247 -0.87 -14.31 6.95
N ARG A 248 -0.51 -15.25 7.83
CA ARG A 248 -1.42 -15.86 8.81
C ARG A 248 -2.02 -14.80 9.75
N LEU A 249 -1.18 -13.94 10.31
CA LEU A 249 -1.62 -12.85 11.19
C LEU A 249 -2.54 -11.87 10.47
N PHE A 250 -2.21 -11.50 9.22
CA PHE A 250 -3.03 -10.62 8.40
C PHE A 250 -4.40 -11.22 8.11
N LYS A 251 -4.47 -12.50 7.72
CA LYS A 251 -5.73 -13.22 7.46
C LYS A 251 -6.64 -13.22 8.69
N ASN A 252 -6.08 -13.48 9.88
CA ASN A 252 -6.83 -13.45 11.12
C ASN A 252 -7.34 -12.03 11.46
N LEU A 253 -6.51 -11.01 11.23
CA LEU A 253 -6.92 -9.61 11.42
C LEU A 253 -8.03 -9.18 10.45
N LEU A 254 -7.98 -9.61 9.18
CA LEU A 254 -9.06 -9.36 8.23
C LEU A 254 -10.37 -10.02 8.67
N CYS A 255 -10.30 -11.26 9.15
CA CYS A 255 -11.46 -11.97 9.70
C CYS A 255 -12.07 -11.21 10.89
N LEU A 256 -11.22 -10.82 11.85
CA LEU A 256 -11.64 -10.03 13.00
C LEU A 256 -12.27 -8.70 12.56
N ALA A 257 -11.61 -7.93 11.69
CA ALA A 257 -12.12 -6.65 11.22
C ALA A 257 -13.48 -6.78 10.52
N ASN A 258 -13.67 -7.83 9.70
CA ASN A 258 -14.95 -8.11 9.07
C ASN A 258 -16.05 -8.41 10.10
N GLN A 259 -15.73 -9.19 11.15
CA GLN A 259 -16.69 -9.47 12.22
C GLN A 259 -17.04 -8.23 13.03
N LEU A 260 -16.05 -7.41 13.38
CA LEU A 260 -16.30 -6.14 14.06
C LEU A 260 -17.24 -5.23 13.25
N LEU A 261 -17.05 -5.16 11.93
CA LEU A 261 -17.99 -4.44 11.07
C LEU A 261 -19.39 -5.07 11.12
N VAL A 262 -19.53 -6.39 11.03
CA VAL A 262 -20.85 -7.05 11.09
C VAL A 262 -21.58 -6.72 12.40
N TYR A 263 -20.87 -6.68 13.53
CA TYR A 263 -21.48 -6.42 14.83
C TYR A 263 -21.73 -4.93 15.10
N TRP A 264 -20.85 -4.04 14.64
CA TRP A 264 -20.83 -2.64 15.07
C TRP A 264 -21.11 -1.63 13.96
N SER A 265 -21.27 -2.03 12.70
CA SER A 265 -21.54 -1.09 11.60
C SER A 265 -22.85 -0.31 11.75
N SER A 266 -23.80 -0.82 12.55
CA SER A 266 -25.07 -0.11 12.82
C SER A 266 -24.92 1.00 13.86
N LEU A 267 -23.79 1.05 14.58
CA LEU A 267 -23.49 2.04 15.60
C LEU A 267 -22.54 3.09 15.02
N ASP A 268 -22.80 4.35 15.34
CA ASP A 268 -21.83 5.41 15.07
C ASP A 268 -20.54 5.15 15.85
N CYS A 269 -19.39 5.40 15.22
CA CYS A 269 -18.09 5.16 15.84
C CYS A 269 -17.91 5.92 17.18
N SER A 270 -18.58 7.08 17.35
CA SER A 270 -18.58 7.86 18.58
C SER A 270 -19.41 7.25 19.72
N ALA A 271 -20.32 6.34 19.41
CA ALA A 271 -21.20 5.67 20.38
C ALA A 271 -20.57 4.40 20.98
N LEU A 272 -19.38 4.01 20.52
CA LEU A 272 -18.67 2.84 21.02
C LEU A 272 -18.21 3.05 22.48
N SER A 273 -18.29 1.99 23.28
CA SER A 273 -17.69 1.99 24.62
C SER A 273 -16.15 2.12 24.52
N GLN A 274 -15.50 2.54 25.60
CA GLN A 274 -14.05 2.69 25.65
C GLN A 274 -13.30 1.41 25.24
N GLY A 275 -13.77 0.24 25.68
CA GLY A 275 -13.18 -1.05 25.32
C GLY A 275 -13.33 -1.37 23.83
N GLN A 276 -14.51 -1.13 23.25
CA GLN A 276 -14.76 -1.35 21.82
C GLN A 276 -13.91 -0.40 20.96
N SER A 277 -13.83 0.88 21.33
CA SER A 277 -13.02 1.87 20.63
C SER A 277 -11.54 1.51 20.63
N GLU A 278 -10.99 1.06 21.76
CA GLU A 278 -9.60 0.59 21.83
C GLU A 278 -9.38 -0.65 20.95
N VAL A 279 -10.32 -1.61 20.90
CA VAL A 279 -10.22 -2.78 20.00
C VAL A 279 -10.16 -2.33 18.55
N VAL A 280 -11.06 -1.44 18.12
CA VAL A 280 -11.09 -0.89 16.75
C VAL A 280 -9.77 -0.20 16.42
N PHE A 281 -9.30 0.67 17.31
CA PHE A 281 -8.03 1.38 17.16
C PHE A 281 -6.86 0.42 16.97
N ARG A 282 -6.79 -0.65 17.77
CA ARG A 282 -5.70 -1.63 17.69
C ARG A 282 -5.76 -2.49 16.44
N VAL A 283 -6.95 -2.92 16.02
CA VAL A 283 -7.13 -3.69 14.77
C VAL A 283 -6.70 -2.85 13.58
N ILE A 284 -7.17 -1.60 13.48
CA ILE A 284 -6.78 -0.68 12.40
C ILE A 284 -5.27 -0.40 12.43
N SER A 285 -4.70 -0.17 13.61
CA SER A 285 -3.25 0.05 13.75
C SER A 285 -2.45 -1.16 13.27
N CYS A 286 -2.87 -2.39 13.58
CA CYS A 286 -2.18 -3.58 13.09
C CYS A 286 -2.32 -3.77 11.57
N LEU A 287 -3.50 -3.47 10.99
CA LEU A 287 -3.69 -3.48 9.53
C LEU A 287 -2.79 -2.44 8.84
N ASP A 288 -2.68 -1.25 9.41
CA ASP A 288 -1.81 -0.17 8.94
C ASP A 288 -0.33 -0.59 9.00
N MET A 289 0.12 -1.20 10.10
CA MET A 289 1.49 -1.74 10.22
C MET A 289 1.81 -2.82 9.17
N ILE A 290 0.87 -3.74 8.91
CA ILE A 290 1.10 -4.82 7.94
C ILE A 290 1.08 -4.30 6.50
N THR A 291 0.18 -3.37 6.17
CA THR A 291 0.17 -2.75 4.83
C THR A 291 1.36 -1.83 4.61
N GLY A 292 1.89 -1.21 5.67
CA GLY A 292 3.12 -0.41 5.69
C GLY A 292 4.41 -1.21 5.87
N TRP A 293 4.35 -2.55 5.77
CA TRP A 293 5.52 -3.40 6.00
C TRP A 293 6.64 -3.12 4.98
N ASP A 294 7.88 -2.98 5.45
CA ASP A 294 9.06 -2.95 4.58
C ASP A 294 9.33 -4.39 4.10
N PHE A 295 9.04 -4.68 2.84
CA PHE A 295 9.27 -6.01 2.26
C PHE A 295 10.70 -6.19 1.76
N LEU A 296 11.21 -7.42 1.82
CA LEU A 296 12.47 -7.73 1.16
C LEU A 296 12.41 -7.40 -0.35
N PRO A 297 13.47 -6.78 -0.89
CA PRO A 297 13.56 -6.49 -2.31
C PRO A 297 13.71 -7.79 -3.11
N ARG A 298 13.39 -7.73 -4.41
CA ARG A 298 13.67 -8.83 -5.33
C ARG A 298 15.18 -9.09 -5.47
N GLU A 299 15.98 -8.03 -5.61
CA GLU A 299 17.43 -8.11 -5.77
C GLU A 299 18.14 -7.55 -4.53
N LEU A 300 18.89 -8.39 -3.84
CA LEU A 300 19.57 -8.04 -2.58
C LEU A 300 20.86 -7.25 -2.83
N ILE A 301 21.55 -7.49 -3.95
CA ILE A 301 22.84 -6.84 -4.25
C ILE A 301 22.67 -5.32 -4.43
N ARG A 302 21.63 -4.88 -5.15
CA ARG A 302 21.32 -3.44 -5.30
C ARG A 302 20.86 -2.83 -3.98
N PHE A 303 20.08 -3.58 -3.20
CA PHE A 303 19.51 -3.14 -1.93
C PHE A 303 20.58 -2.75 -0.90
N HIS A 304 21.62 -3.58 -0.71
CA HIS A 304 22.65 -3.25 0.28
C HIS A 304 23.60 -2.13 -0.17
N ALA A 305 23.78 -1.94 -1.48
CA ALA A 305 24.55 -0.82 -2.01
C ALA A 305 23.79 0.52 -1.94
N SER A 306 22.45 0.51 -1.89
CA SER A 306 21.59 1.70 -1.91
C SER A 306 20.96 2.08 -0.56
N GLN A 307 21.22 1.33 0.53
CA GLN A 307 20.68 1.60 1.87
C GLN A 307 20.91 3.04 2.36
N LEU A 308 21.94 3.74 1.86
CA LEU A 308 22.27 5.11 2.24
C LEU A 308 21.35 6.19 1.61
N ARG A 309 20.45 5.85 0.67
CA ARG A 309 19.60 6.81 -0.05
C ARG A 309 18.22 6.25 -0.40
N ARG A 310 17.44 5.85 0.59
CA ARG A 310 16.03 5.51 0.34
C ARG A 310 15.13 6.70 0.61
N SER A 311 14.43 7.14 -0.43
CA SER A 311 13.20 7.94 -0.26
C SER A 311 12.06 7.01 0.16
N ASP A 312 11.10 7.50 0.96
CA ASP A 312 9.91 6.76 1.41
C ASP A 312 9.13 6.06 0.27
N GLN A 313 9.30 6.52 -0.98
CA GLN A 313 8.74 5.93 -2.20
C GLN A 313 9.20 4.49 -2.52
N GLU A 314 10.24 3.95 -1.86
CA GLU A 314 10.72 2.56 -2.06
C GLU A 314 10.12 1.52 -1.11
N ALA A 315 9.50 1.93 0.00
CA ALA A 315 8.84 1.03 0.95
C ALA A 315 7.43 0.65 0.44
N ARG A 316 7.38 -0.08 -0.67
CA ARG A 316 6.11 -0.52 -1.27
C ARG A 316 5.61 -1.78 -0.58
N PHE A 317 4.30 -1.87 -0.43
CA PHE A 317 3.61 -3.13 -0.10
C PHE A 317 3.87 -4.14 -1.23
N ARG A 318 4.63 -5.21 -0.93
CA ARG A 318 5.14 -6.17 -1.94
C ARG A 318 4.82 -7.62 -1.62
N PRO A 319 3.53 -8.01 -1.63
CA PRO A 319 3.14 -9.38 -1.39
C PRO A 319 3.77 -10.34 -2.41
N SER A 320 4.27 -11.47 -1.89
CA SER A 320 4.72 -12.62 -2.68
C SER A 320 3.54 -13.45 -3.18
N ASP A 321 3.82 -14.53 -3.91
CA ASP A 321 2.82 -15.54 -4.30
C ASP A 321 2.10 -16.16 -3.09
N LYS A 322 2.72 -16.21 -1.90
CA LYS A 322 2.11 -16.75 -0.68
C LYS A 322 0.93 -15.92 -0.15
N TRP A 323 0.80 -14.68 -0.60
CA TRP A 323 -0.29 -13.79 -0.26
C TRP A 323 -1.52 -13.97 -1.17
N SER A 324 -1.53 -14.95 -2.08
CA SER A 324 -2.63 -15.19 -3.03
C SER A 324 -4.01 -15.28 -2.38
N ASP A 325 -4.09 -15.87 -1.19
CA ASP A 325 -5.33 -16.08 -0.45
C ASP A 325 -5.97 -14.80 0.09
N THR A 326 -5.22 -13.70 0.19
CA THR A 326 -5.68 -12.42 0.76
C THR A 326 -5.58 -11.28 -0.24
N MET A 327 -4.50 -11.26 -1.03
CA MET A 327 -4.16 -10.19 -1.99
C MET A 327 -4.11 -10.68 -3.44
N GLY A 328 -4.38 -11.96 -3.72
CA GLY A 328 -4.46 -12.47 -5.10
C GLY A 328 -5.68 -11.94 -5.86
N THR A 329 -5.71 -12.16 -7.17
CA THR A 329 -6.75 -11.64 -8.07
C THR A 329 -8.19 -11.94 -7.59
N ASP A 330 -8.42 -13.13 -7.00
CA ASP A 330 -9.75 -13.55 -6.54
C ASP A 330 -10.10 -13.02 -5.14
N ALA A 331 -9.11 -12.89 -4.26
CA ALA A 331 -9.31 -12.47 -2.86
C ALA A 331 -9.27 -10.94 -2.67
N PHE A 332 -8.46 -10.25 -3.48
CA PHE A 332 -8.24 -8.81 -3.40
C PHE A 332 -9.51 -7.97 -3.46
N PRO A 333 -10.52 -8.24 -4.32
CA PRO A 333 -11.78 -7.48 -4.30
C PRO A 333 -12.48 -7.50 -2.94
N SER A 334 -12.49 -8.64 -2.26
CA SER A 334 -13.11 -8.78 -0.93
C SER A 334 -12.31 -8.03 0.14
N THR A 335 -10.99 -8.12 0.09
CA THR A 335 -10.09 -7.39 0.99
C THR A 335 -10.25 -5.87 0.80
N LEU A 336 -10.23 -5.40 -0.44
CA LEU A 336 -10.41 -3.97 -0.76
C LEU A 336 -11.77 -3.46 -0.27
N LEU A 337 -12.85 -4.20 -0.52
CA LEU A 337 -14.19 -3.87 -0.04
C LEU A 337 -14.23 -3.75 1.50
N LEU A 338 -13.55 -4.65 2.21
CA LEU A 338 -13.46 -4.59 3.67
C LEU A 338 -12.81 -3.29 4.13
N PHE A 339 -11.69 -2.87 3.53
CA PHE A 339 -11.02 -1.61 3.87
C PHE A 339 -11.88 -0.38 3.55
N ILE A 340 -12.61 -0.38 2.43
CA ILE A 340 -13.54 0.71 2.07
C ILE A 340 -14.67 0.81 3.09
N LYS A 341 -15.25 -0.32 3.51
CA LYS A 341 -16.29 -0.35 4.55
C LYS A 341 -15.75 0.11 5.90
N LEU A 342 -14.56 -0.36 6.28
CA LEU A 342 -13.88 0.06 7.52
C LEU A 342 -13.67 1.58 7.53
N HIS A 343 -13.07 2.12 6.47
CA HIS A 343 -12.83 3.54 6.36
C HIS A 343 -14.15 4.33 6.42
N THR A 344 -15.16 3.93 5.65
CA THR A 344 -16.47 4.61 5.64
C THR A 344 -17.11 4.65 7.04
N TRP A 345 -16.92 3.60 7.84
CA TRP A 345 -17.43 3.54 9.20
C TRP A 345 -16.65 4.42 10.19
N VAL A 346 -15.32 4.49 10.08
CA VAL A 346 -14.45 5.19 11.04
C VAL A 346 -14.04 6.60 10.64
N ARG A 347 -14.46 7.06 9.44
CA ARG A 347 -14.08 8.37 8.88
C ARG A 347 -14.41 9.58 9.75
N GLY A 348 -15.35 9.47 10.71
CA GLY A 348 -15.61 10.53 11.69
C GLY A 348 -14.46 10.81 12.66
N SER A 349 -13.44 9.94 12.71
CA SER A 349 -12.21 10.15 13.47
C SER A 349 -11.04 10.32 12.52
N ASP A 350 -10.43 11.51 12.49
CA ASP A 350 -9.28 11.82 11.64
C ASP A 350 -8.13 10.81 11.81
N LEU A 351 -7.90 10.35 13.05
CA LEU A 351 -6.85 9.38 13.37
C LEU A 351 -7.10 8.00 12.74
N LEU A 352 -8.32 7.46 12.85
CA LEU A 352 -8.68 6.16 12.29
C LEU A 352 -8.90 6.24 10.78
N GLY A 353 -9.53 7.32 10.33
CA GLY A 353 -9.77 7.64 8.93
C GLY A 353 -8.46 7.75 8.15
N ALA A 354 -7.48 8.51 8.65
CA ALA A 354 -6.18 8.66 7.99
C ALA A 354 -5.42 7.33 7.87
N ARG A 355 -5.44 6.48 8.91
CA ARG A 355 -4.78 5.15 8.87
C ARG A 355 -5.43 4.21 7.85
N THR A 356 -6.76 4.16 7.83
CA THR A 356 -7.50 3.31 6.88
C THR A 356 -7.34 3.79 5.44
N LEU A 357 -7.34 5.11 5.19
CA LEU A 357 -7.01 5.67 3.88
C LEU A 357 -5.57 5.38 3.48
N SER A 358 -4.60 5.49 4.40
CA SER A 358 -3.20 5.16 4.13
C SER A 358 -3.03 3.71 3.69
N CYS A 359 -3.82 2.77 4.25
CA CYS A 359 -3.85 1.38 3.76
C CYS A 359 -4.31 1.29 2.30
N LEU A 360 -5.36 2.04 1.92
CA LEU A 360 -5.86 2.09 0.54
C LEU A 360 -4.83 2.71 -0.42
N VAL A 361 -4.15 3.79 0.01
CA VAL A 361 -3.02 4.38 -0.73
C VAL A 361 -1.95 3.31 -1.00
N ARG A 362 -1.57 2.52 0.00
CA ARG A 362 -0.57 1.45 -0.17
C ARG A 362 -1.01 0.34 -1.13
N PHE A 363 -2.32 0.06 -1.25
CA PHE A 363 -2.82 -0.87 -2.27
C PHE A 363 -2.64 -0.34 -3.69
N SER A 364 -2.72 0.98 -3.93
CA SER A 364 -2.40 1.56 -5.25
C SER A 364 -0.92 1.44 -5.62
N LEU A 365 -0.04 1.35 -4.62
CA LEU A 365 1.41 1.21 -4.77
C LEU A 365 1.89 -0.25 -4.80
N MET A 366 0.96 -1.21 -4.73
CA MET A 366 1.28 -2.63 -4.63
C MET A 366 2.15 -3.08 -5.81
N SER A 367 3.23 -3.80 -5.50
CA SER A 367 4.15 -4.36 -6.49
C SER A 367 4.63 -5.74 -6.06
N GLY A 368 5.51 -6.39 -6.83
CA GLY A 368 6.04 -7.71 -6.48
C GLY A 368 5.51 -8.86 -7.33
N PRO A 369 5.88 -10.12 -7.01
CA PRO A 369 5.59 -11.30 -7.82
C PRO A 369 4.10 -11.57 -8.04
N LEU A 370 3.24 -11.16 -7.10
CA LEU A 370 1.80 -11.36 -7.19
C LEU A 370 1.16 -10.47 -8.28
N ILE A 371 1.64 -9.22 -8.41
CA ILE A 371 1.20 -8.28 -9.44
C ILE A 371 1.91 -8.52 -10.77
N TYR A 372 3.21 -8.80 -10.70
CA TYR A 372 4.10 -9.04 -11.83
C TYR A 372 4.65 -10.47 -11.75
N PRO A 373 3.87 -11.48 -12.15
CA PRO A 373 4.37 -12.84 -12.25
C PRO A 373 5.56 -12.84 -13.22
N ILE A 374 6.59 -13.62 -12.89
CA ILE A 374 7.79 -13.74 -13.71
C ILE A 374 7.39 -14.40 -15.03
N SER A 375 7.06 -13.59 -16.03
CA SER A 375 7.19 -13.99 -17.42
C SER A 375 8.69 -14.07 -17.71
N SER A 376 9.11 -15.11 -18.41
CA SER A 376 10.47 -15.61 -18.71
C SER A 376 11.45 -14.60 -19.35
N LEU A 377 11.57 -13.38 -18.82
CA LEU A 377 12.39 -12.28 -19.36
C LEU A 377 13.76 -12.16 -18.67
N THR A 378 14.02 -12.90 -17.60
CA THR A 378 15.39 -13.06 -17.06
C THR A 378 16.26 -13.98 -17.92
N CYS A 379 15.71 -14.63 -18.95
CA CYS A 379 16.50 -15.40 -19.93
C CYS A 379 17.09 -14.53 -21.06
N ILE A 380 16.74 -13.25 -21.17
CA ILE A 380 17.11 -12.42 -22.34
C ILE A 380 18.37 -11.58 -22.11
N ASN A 381 18.84 -11.41 -20.87
CA ASN A 381 20.01 -10.56 -20.60
C ASN A 381 21.36 -11.27 -20.46
N ASN A 382 21.43 -12.56 -20.81
CA ASN A 382 22.71 -13.28 -20.98
C ASN A 382 22.80 -13.88 -22.39
N ASN A 383 22.80 -13.05 -23.42
CA ASN A 383 23.18 -13.48 -24.77
C ASN A 383 24.52 -12.87 -25.19
N SER A 384 25.58 -13.48 -24.67
CA SER A 384 26.68 -13.88 -25.53
C SER A 384 26.34 -15.26 -26.10
N SER A 385 26.58 -15.45 -27.40
CA SER A 385 26.47 -16.68 -28.20
C SER A 385 25.23 -16.83 -29.07
N TYR A 386 25.53 -16.90 -30.36
CA TYR A 386 24.65 -17.11 -31.50
C TYR A 386 24.22 -18.59 -31.61
N HIS A 387 23.07 -18.82 -32.26
CA HIS A 387 22.57 -20.08 -32.82
C HIS A 387 22.22 -21.22 -31.84
N ASN A 388 20.91 -21.42 -31.61
CA ASN A 388 20.21 -22.52 -32.27
C ASN A 388 18.70 -22.39 -32.10
N GLY A 389 17.98 -22.45 -33.22
CA GLY A 389 16.52 -22.55 -33.22
C GLY A 389 16.11 -23.93 -32.74
N ILE A 390 15.49 -23.99 -31.57
CA ILE A 390 14.51 -25.01 -31.23
C ILE A 390 13.33 -24.27 -30.60
N SER A 391 12.23 -24.29 -31.35
CA SER A 391 10.89 -23.93 -30.93
C SER A 391 10.53 -24.61 -29.61
N SER A 392 10.47 -23.86 -28.51
CA SER A 392 9.78 -24.29 -27.29
C SER A 392 8.40 -23.64 -27.26
N SER A 393 7.50 -24.26 -28.02
CA SER A 393 6.05 -24.14 -27.82
C SER A 393 5.71 -24.59 -26.41
N ASN A 394 5.42 -23.64 -25.53
CA ASN A 394 4.57 -23.79 -24.35
C ASN A 394 4.26 -22.37 -23.86
N TYR A 395 3.53 -21.62 -24.71
CA TYR A 395 2.77 -20.47 -24.22
C TYR A 395 1.70 -21.03 -23.29
N ASN A 396 1.85 -20.81 -21.98
CA ASN A 396 0.85 -21.22 -21.00
C ASN A 396 -0.50 -20.58 -21.36
N GLU A 397 -1.49 -21.44 -21.66
CA GLU A 397 -2.86 -21.11 -22.08
C GLU A 397 -3.64 -20.22 -21.10
N ASN A 398 -3.09 -19.93 -19.93
CA ASN A 398 -3.68 -19.09 -18.87
C ASN A 398 -3.25 -17.61 -18.90
N GLN A 399 -2.40 -17.18 -19.85
CA GLN A 399 -2.02 -15.77 -20.02
C GLN A 399 -3.03 -14.94 -20.86
N SER A 400 -4.19 -15.52 -21.20
CA SER A 400 -5.11 -15.03 -22.23
C SER A 400 -6.16 -14.00 -21.78
N LEU A 401 -6.25 -13.68 -20.47
CA LEU A 401 -7.32 -12.83 -19.90
C LEU A 401 -6.85 -11.49 -19.29
N GLY A 402 -5.66 -11.00 -19.66
CA GLY A 402 -5.09 -9.76 -19.13
C GLY A 402 -4.09 -10.00 -18.00
N SER A 403 -3.10 -9.12 -17.87
CA SER A 403 -2.07 -9.27 -16.83
C SER A 403 -2.71 -9.15 -15.43
N PRO A 404 -2.25 -9.90 -14.41
CA PRO A 404 -2.71 -9.70 -13.04
C PRO A 404 -2.59 -8.23 -12.62
N SER A 405 -1.52 -7.54 -13.03
CA SER A 405 -1.36 -6.11 -12.80
C SER A 405 -2.47 -5.23 -13.37
N THR A 406 -2.97 -5.54 -14.57
CA THR A 406 -4.10 -4.80 -15.16
C THR A 406 -5.39 -5.06 -14.40
N MET A 407 -5.66 -6.31 -14.03
CA MET A 407 -6.87 -6.64 -13.27
C MET A 407 -6.89 -5.96 -11.89
N HIS A 408 -5.78 -6.01 -11.14
CA HIS A 408 -5.68 -5.31 -9.85
C HIS A 408 -5.92 -3.81 -9.99
N TYR A 409 -5.36 -3.20 -11.04
CA TYR A 409 -5.55 -1.78 -11.32
C TYR A 409 -7.02 -1.43 -11.64
N LEU A 410 -7.67 -2.22 -12.50
CA LEU A 410 -9.08 -2.01 -12.85
C LEU A 410 -10.01 -2.20 -11.64
N ILE A 411 -9.72 -3.17 -10.76
CA ILE A 411 -10.46 -3.39 -9.52
C ILE A 411 -10.36 -2.17 -8.60
N LEU A 412 -9.16 -1.59 -8.44
CA LEU A 412 -8.95 -0.39 -7.62
C LEU A 412 -9.77 0.80 -8.14
N ILE A 413 -9.69 1.07 -9.45
CA ILE A 413 -10.44 2.19 -10.05
C ILE A 413 -11.95 1.97 -9.94
N GLU A 414 -12.45 0.78 -10.26
CA GLU A 414 -13.90 0.59 -10.23
C GLU A 414 -14.47 0.66 -8.81
N ASN A 415 -13.72 0.20 -7.80
CA ASN A 415 -14.11 0.39 -6.40
C ASN A 415 -14.08 1.86 -6.00
N LEU A 416 -13.09 2.64 -6.43
CA LEU A 416 -13.03 4.08 -6.23
C LEU A 416 -14.23 4.79 -6.89
N ASN A 417 -14.52 4.46 -8.15
CA ASN A 417 -15.68 4.98 -8.89
C ASN A 417 -17.00 4.67 -8.17
N CYS A 418 -17.18 3.45 -7.67
CA CYS A 418 -18.38 3.07 -6.93
C CYS A 418 -18.48 3.77 -5.57
N TRP A 419 -17.34 3.96 -4.92
CA TRP A 419 -17.26 4.55 -3.59
C TRP A 419 -17.54 6.06 -3.60
N LEU A 420 -17.04 6.80 -4.60
CA LEU A 420 -17.14 8.27 -4.64
C LEU A 420 -18.01 8.83 -5.79
N GLY A 421 -18.50 8.00 -6.71
CA GLY A 421 -19.06 8.45 -7.99
C GLY A 421 -20.59 8.40 -8.17
N LYS A 422 -21.40 8.17 -7.12
CA LYS A 422 -22.87 8.00 -7.28
C LYS A 422 -23.66 9.25 -7.71
N GLU A 423 -23.06 10.44 -7.70
CA GLU A 423 -23.73 11.70 -8.01
C GLU A 423 -23.31 12.33 -9.35
N ILE A 424 -23.13 11.53 -10.41
CA ILE A 424 -23.15 12.08 -11.76
C ILE A 424 -24.54 11.80 -12.36
N PRO A 425 -25.58 12.61 -12.06
CA PRO A 425 -26.82 12.54 -12.80
C PRO A 425 -26.58 13.25 -14.14
N MET A 426 -26.00 12.57 -15.13
CA MET A 426 -25.92 13.19 -16.45
C MET A 426 -26.24 12.17 -17.52
N GLU A 427 -27.26 12.52 -18.30
CA GLU A 427 -27.73 11.88 -19.53
C GLU A 427 -26.63 11.93 -20.61
N ASP A 428 -25.44 11.38 -20.33
CA ASP A 428 -24.36 11.35 -21.31
C ASP A 428 -24.74 10.32 -22.39
N PRO A 429 -24.88 10.75 -23.67
CA PRO A 429 -25.25 9.85 -24.78
C PRO A 429 -24.24 8.71 -24.98
N ILE A 430 -23.05 8.84 -24.39
CA ILE A 430 -21.97 7.87 -24.39
C ILE A 430 -22.26 6.73 -23.41
N GLN A 431 -22.72 7.01 -22.19
CA GLN A 431 -23.10 5.98 -21.24
C GLN A 431 -24.29 5.17 -21.76
N LEU A 432 -25.26 5.81 -22.41
CA LEU A 432 -26.35 5.13 -23.12
C LEU A 432 -25.84 4.24 -24.28
N SER A 433 -24.78 4.67 -24.98
CA SER A 433 -24.15 3.86 -26.05
C SER A 433 -23.33 2.68 -25.51
N PHE A 434 -22.64 2.85 -24.37
CA PHE A 434 -21.94 1.79 -23.66
C PHE A 434 -22.93 0.80 -23.03
N GLU A 435 -23.97 1.30 -22.34
CA GLU A 435 -25.04 0.51 -21.73
C GLU A 435 -25.81 -0.29 -22.79
N SER A 436 -26.19 0.34 -23.91
CA SER A 436 -26.81 -0.32 -25.06
C SER A 436 -25.92 -1.43 -25.66
N LEU A 437 -24.59 -1.25 -25.70
CA LEU A 437 -23.67 -2.27 -26.20
C LEU A 437 -23.42 -3.40 -25.18
N THR A 438 -23.36 -3.09 -23.88
CA THR A 438 -23.27 -4.09 -22.81
C THR A 438 -24.54 -4.92 -22.69
N ASP A 439 -25.71 -4.34 -22.95
CA ASP A 439 -26.99 -5.05 -22.96
C ASP A 439 -27.15 -5.94 -24.22
N GLN A 440 -26.45 -5.62 -25.32
CA GLN A 440 -26.41 -6.45 -26.53
C GLN A 440 -25.52 -7.70 -26.40
N ILE A 441 -24.74 -7.84 -25.31
CA ILE A 441 -23.86 -9.00 -25.11
C ILE A 441 -24.19 -9.68 -23.77
N PRO A 442 -25.10 -10.68 -23.76
CA PRO A 442 -25.51 -11.37 -22.54
C PRO A 442 -24.34 -12.16 -21.95
N GLY A 443 -23.73 -11.63 -20.89
CA GLY A 443 -22.59 -12.25 -20.20
C GLY A 443 -21.64 -11.23 -19.57
N ILE A 444 -21.44 -10.07 -20.22
CA ILE A 444 -20.47 -9.06 -19.78
C ILE A 444 -20.83 -8.49 -18.41
N ARG A 445 -22.11 -8.17 -18.15
CA ARG A 445 -22.55 -7.66 -16.85
C ARG A 445 -22.30 -8.65 -15.72
N ASN A 446 -22.53 -9.95 -15.97
CA ASN A 446 -22.25 -11.00 -14.98
C ASN A 446 -20.75 -11.23 -14.82
N GLU A 447 -19.94 -11.15 -15.87
CA GLU A 447 -18.47 -11.30 -15.75
C GLU A 447 -17.80 -10.09 -15.07
N ILE A 448 -18.30 -8.88 -15.33
CA ILE A 448 -17.95 -7.65 -14.59
C ILE A 448 -18.33 -7.80 -13.12
N SER A 449 -19.56 -8.21 -12.81
CA SER A 449 -20.03 -8.43 -11.43
C SER A 449 -19.36 -9.63 -10.73
N ASN A 450 -18.91 -10.64 -11.47
CA ASN A 450 -18.21 -11.79 -10.90
C ASN A 450 -16.73 -11.50 -10.61
N ARG A 451 -16.11 -10.52 -11.29
CA ARG A 451 -14.67 -10.18 -11.14
C ARG A 451 -14.42 -8.91 -10.33
N ILE A 452 -15.39 -8.01 -10.26
CA ILE A 452 -15.35 -6.78 -9.46
C ILE A 452 -16.37 -6.97 -8.35
N ALA A 453 -15.93 -6.82 -7.09
CA ALA A 453 -16.77 -7.00 -5.89
C ALA A 453 -18.19 -6.44 -6.09
N ASP A 454 -19.22 -7.14 -5.61
CA ASP A 454 -20.64 -6.74 -5.73
C ASP A 454 -20.80 -5.24 -5.54
N SER A 455 -20.94 -4.49 -6.64
CA SER A 455 -20.91 -3.01 -6.62
C SER A 455 -22.05 -2.42 -5.77
N ARG A 456 -23.09 -3.22 -5.52
CA ARG A 456 -24.20 -2.92 -4.60
C ARG A 456 -23.80 -2.89 -3.12
N SER A 457 -22.71 -3.55 -2.76
CA SER A 457 -22.22 -3.66 -1.38
C SER A 457 -21.20 -2.58 -1.00
N ILE A 458 -20.71 -1.82 -1.99
CA ILE A 458 -19.78 -0.72 -1.80
C ILE A 458 -20.57 0.48 -1.24
N PRO A 459 -20.19 1.03 -0.07
CA PRO A 459 -20.80 2.24 0.43
C PRO A 459 -20.50 3.41 -0.51
N SER A 460 -21.39 4.38 -0.62
CA SER A 460 -21.20 5.56 -1.48
C SER A 460 -21.13 6.83 -0.65
N ILE A 461 -20.07 7.59 -0.82
CA ILE A 461 -19.88 8.92 -0.22
C ILE A 461 -20.01 9.94 -1.34
N THR A 462 -20.79 11.00 -1.09
CA THR A 462 -20.90 12.11 -2.03
C THR A 462 -19.66 13.00 -1.88
N LEU A 463 -19.18 13.56 -2.98
CA LEU A 463 -17.98 14.40 -2.98
C LEU A 463 -18.12 15.61 -2.04
N GLU A 464 -19.33 16.15 -1.87
CA GLU A 464 -19.65 17.23 -0.93
C GLU A 464 -19.44 16.84 0.55
N ASN A 465 -19.53 15.54 0.86
CA ASN A 465 -19.38 15.03 2.21
C ASN A 465 -17.93 14.65 2.55
N LEU A 466 -16.96 14.90 1.68
CA LEU A 466 -15.54 14.64 1.95
C LEU A 466 -15.00 15.55 3.07
N LEU A 467 -14.27 14.97 4.00
CA LEU A 467 -13.63 15.70 5.10
C LEU A 467 -12.28 16.27 4.62
N PRO A 468 -11.81 17.41 5.17
CA PRO A 468 -10.59 18.07 4.70
C PRO A 468 -9.33 17.19 4.69
N TYR A 469 -9.17 16.33 5.71
CA TYR A 469 -8.03 15.42 5.77
C TYR A 469 -8.10 14.32 4.69
N GLU A 470 -9.31 13.92 4.28
CA GLU A 470 -9.52 12.84 3.31
C GLU A 470 -9.01 13.27 1.94
N LEU A 471 -9.27 14.51 1.52
CA LEU A 471 -8.87 15.01 0.20
C LEU A 471 -7.35 14.98 0.01
N SER A 472 -6.59 15.35 1.04
CA SER A 472 -5.13 15.31 1.02
C SER A 472 -4.61 13.88 0.74
N ILE A 473 -5.12 12.88 1.47
CA ILE A 473 -4.67 11.49 1.34
C ILE A 473 -5.25 10.82 0.07
N LEU A 474 -6.51 11.12 -0.27
CA LEU A 474 -7.15 10.64 -1.50
C LEU A 474 -6.44 11.18 -2.74
N SER A 475 -5.88 12.39 -2.71
CA SER A 475 -5.11 12.90 -3.83
C SER A 475 -3.87 12.06 -4.12
N GLU A 476 -3.19 11.56 -3.09
CA GLU A 476 -2.07 10.62 -3.25
C GLU A 476 -2.55 9.30 -3.84
N PHE A 477 -3.67 8.76 -3.34
CA PHE A 477 -4.29 7.56 -3.91
C PHE A 477 -4.61 7.73 -5.39
N ILE A 478 -5.31 8.80 -5.76
CA ILE A 478 -5.70 9.11 -7.13
C ILE A 478 -4.47 9.34 -8.01
N LEU A 479 -3.48 10.09 -7.53
CA LEU A 479 -2.22 10.32 -8.26
C LEU A 479 -1.50 9.01 -8.58
N ASN A 480 -1.42 8.09 -7.61
CA ASN A 480 -0.83 6.77 -7.83
C ASN A 480 -1.60 5.96 -8.88
N LEU A 481 -2.93 6.09 -8.93
CA LEU A 481 -3.73 5.49 -10.00
C LEU A 481 -3.42 6.17 -11.33
N MET A 482 -3.40 7.50 -11.40
CA MET A 482 -3.12 8.24 -12.64
C MET A 482 -1.75 7.88 -13.25
N LEU A 483 -0.70 7.83 -12.43
CA LEU A 483 0.66 7.47 -12.86
C LEU A 483 0.76 6.04 -13.42
N ASN A 484 -0.17 5.16 -13.04
CA ASN A 484 -0.20 3.76 -13.49
C ASN A 484 -1.32 3.48 -14.52
N SER A 485 -1.96 4.51 -15.08
CA SER A 485 -3.09 4.40 -16.01
C SER A 485 -2.76 3.73 -17.34
N SER A 486 -1.50 3.74 -17.76
CA SER A 486 -1.03 2.97 -18.92
C SER A 486 -1.40 1.49 -18.85
N ARG A 487 -1.48 0.91 -17.64
CA ARG A 487 -1.83 -0.50 -17.42
C ARG A 487 -3.26 -0.83 -17.79
N ALA A 488 -4.19 0.13 -17.70
CA ALA A 488 -5.58 -0.07 -18.11
C ALA A 488 -5.74 -0.12 -19.63
N TRP A 489 -4.80 0.43 -20.39
CA TRP A 489 -4.90 0.47 -21.85
C TRP A 489 -4.35 -0.79 -22.54
N GLU A 490 -3.56 -1.60 -21.84
CA GLU A 490 -2.98 -2.86 -22.36
C GLU A 490 -4.01 -3.79 -23.02
N PRO A 491 -5.22 -4.05 -22.45
CA PRO A 491 -6.22 -4.88 -23.10
C PRO A 491 -6.81 -4.24 -24.37
N VAL A 492 -6.97 -2.92 -24.38
CA VAL A 492 -7.47 -2.17 -25.54
C VAL A 492 -6.48 -2.25 -26.70
N GLU A 493 -5.18 -2.07 -26.43
CA GLU A 493 -4.12 -2.21 -27.43
C GLU A 493 -4.03 -3.63 -28.00
N ARG A 494 -4.20 -4.64 -27.15
CA ARG A 494 -4.28 -6.04 -27.58
C ARG A 494 -5.44 -6.30 -28.53
N VAL A 495 -6.63 -5.76 -28.25
CA VAL A 495 -7.80 -5.88 -29.15
C VAL A 495 -7.55 -5.17 -30.48
N LEU A 496 -6.94 -3.97 -30.45
CA LEU A 496 -6.60 -3.21 -31.65
C LEU A 496 -5.55 -3.90 -32.54
N SER A 497 -4.75 -4.81 -31.98
CA SER A 497 -3.71 -5.57 -32.68
C SER A 497 -4.17 -6.96 -33.16
N LEU A 498 -5.37 -7.42 -32.80
CA LEU A 498 -5.97 -8.69 -33.28
C LEU A 498 -5.87 -8.90 -34.81
N PRO A 499 -6.12 -7.88 -35.68
CA PRO A 499 -5.99 -8.03 -37.13
C PRO A 499 -4.58 -8.43 -37.62
N LYS A 500 -3.53 -8.19 -36.82
CA LYS A 500 -2.14 -8.50 -37.18
C LYS A 500 -1.80 -9.96 -36.86
N PHE A 501 -2.33 -10.50 -35.76
CA PHE A 501 -2.06 -11.87 -35.29
C PHE A 501 -2.72 -12.96 -36.14
N SER A 502 -3.86 -12.65 -36.76
CA SER A 502 -4.60 -13.58 -37.63
C SER A 502 -3.85 -14.00 -38.91
N SER A 503 -2.71 -13.36 -39.21
CA SER A 503 -1.83 -13.70 -40.33
C SER A 503 -0.73 -14.72 -39.99
N GLN A 504 -0.48 -15.02 -38.72
CA GLN A 504 0.66 -15.87 -38.29
C GLN A 504 0.32 -16.98 -37.29
N GLU A 505 -0.73 -16.87 -36.46
CA GLU A 505 -1.16 -17.93 -35.52
C GLU A 505 -2.70 -18.01 -35.40
N SER A 506 -3.26 -19.22 -35.41
CA SER A 506 -4.72 -19.42 -35.29
C SER A 506 -5.18 -19.31 -33.83
N LEU A 507 -5.40 -18.08 -33.35
CA LEU A 507 -6.08 -17.82 -32.07
C LEU A 507 -7.53 -18.37 -32.11
N SER A 508 -7.98 -18.97 -31.01
CA SER A 508 -9.36 -19.44 -30.90
C SER A 508 -10.34 -18.26 -30.84
N SER A 509 -11.55 -18.43 -31.39
CA SER A 509 -12.59 -17.38 -31.37
C SER A 509 -12.98 -16.96 -29.95
N GLU A 510 -12.91 -17.87 -28.99
CA GLU A 510 -13.22 -17.63 -27.57
C GLU A 510 -12.20 -16.68 -26.92
N ILE A 511 -10.91 -16.83 -27.23
CA ILE A 511 -9.85 -15.95 -26.73
C ILE A 511 -10.02 -14.53 -27.27
N CYS A 512 -10.27 -14.37 -28.58
CA CYS A 512 -10.51 -13.05 -29.17
C CYS A 512 -11.73 -12.34 -28.53
N GLN A 513 -12.77 -13.11 -28.21
CA GLN A 513 -13.98 -12.59 -27.59
C GLN A 513 -13.74 -12.17 -26.13
N SER A 514 -12.98 -12.97 -25.36
CA SER A 514 -12.57 -12.61 -24.00
C SER A 514 -11.67 -11.37 -23.96
N MET A 515 -10.69 -11.26 -24.87
CA MET A 515 -9.85 -10.06 -25.01
C MET A 515 -10.70 -8.81 -25.28
N PHE A 516 -11.69 -8.93 -26.16
CA PHE A 516 -12.64 -7.84 -26.44
C PHE A 516 -13.45 -7.45 -25.20
N HIS A 517 -13.90 -8.42 -24.39
CA HIS A 517 -14.60 -8.14 -23.14
C HIS A 517 -13.74 -7.34 -22.15
N ILE A 518 -12.50 -7.75 -21.92
CA ILE A 518 -11.61 -7.04 -20.98
C ILE A 518 -11.24 -5.64 -21.49
N GLY A 519 -11.05 -5.48 -22.80
CA GLY A 519 -10.89 -4.16 -23.42
C GLY A 519 -12.11 -3.25 -23.19
N LEU A 520 -13.32 -3.80 -23.28
CA LEU A 520 -14.55 -3.05 -23.02
C LEU A 520 -14.67 -2.65 -21.54
N ILE A 521 -14.33 -3.56 -20.62
CA ILE A 521 -14.29 -3.26 -19.17
C ILE A 521 -13.32 -2.11 -18.91
N SER A 522 -12.12 -2.18 -19.50
CA SER A 522 -11.11 -1.14 -19.33
C SER A 522 -11.61 0.23 -19.80
N LEU A 523 -12.23 0.30 -20.97
CA LEU A 523 -12.81 1.56 -21.48
C LEU A 523 -13.90 2.11 -20.55
N TRP A 524 -14.80 1.26 -20.08
CA TRP A 524 -15.92 1.66 -19.23
C TRP A 524 -15.46 2.14 -17.84
N VAL A 525 -14.56 1.40 -17.19
CA VAL A 525 -13.98 1.77 -15.89
C VAL A 525 -13.22 3.09 -16.01
N MET A 526 -12.46 3.29 -17.09
CA MET A 526 -11.73 4.53 -17.32
C MET A 526 -12.65 5.71 -17.63
N ASP A 527 -13.70 5.55 -18.44
CA ASP A 527 -14.65 6.65 -18.72
C ASP A 527 -15.28 7.19 -17.43
N LYS A 528 -15.72 6.30 -16.55
CA LYS A 528 -16.21 6.66 -15.22
C LYS A 528 -15.15 7.38 -14.38
N PHE A 529 -13.90 6.90 -14.43
CA PHE A 529 -12.80 7.52 -13.69
C PHE A 529 -12.52 8.94 -14.16
N PHE A 530 -12.53 9.18 -15.47
CA PHE A 530 -12.43 10.53 -16.04
C PHE A 530 -13.59 11.42 -15.60
N ALA A 531 -14.82 10.92 -15.67
CA ALA A 531 -16.00 11.68 -15.24
C ALA A 531 -15.91 12.05 -13.75
N PHE A 532 -15.55 11.09 -12.89
CA PHE A 532 -15.30 11.28 -11.47
C PHE A 532 -14.22 12.34 -11.21
N LEU A 533 -13.05 12.20 -11.83
CA LEU A 533 -11.93 13.10 -11.61
C LEU A 533 -12.26 14.53 -12.09
N SER A 534 -13.01 14.68 -13.18
CA SER A 534 -13.51 15.98 -13.62
C SER A 534 -14.46 16.60 -12.60
N SER A 535 -15.40 15.83 -12.05
CA SER A 535 -16.32 16.32 -11.01
C SER A 535 -15.60 16.71 -9.73
N LEU A 536 -14.62 15.90 -9.29
CA LEU A 536 -13.80 16.18 -8.12
C LEU A 536 -13.09 17.53 -8.26
N LEU A 537 -12.39 17.76 -9.38
CA LEU A 537 -11.64 18.99 -9.62
C LEU A 537 -12.55 20.24 -9.67
N ILE A 538 -13.77 20.12 -10.20
CA ILE A 538 -14.72 21.24 -10.29
C ILE A 538 -15.27 21.60 -8.90
N GLN A 539 -15.63 20.62 -8.07
CA GLN A 539 -16.28 20.87 -6.79
C GLN A 539 -15.33 21.42 -5.71
N THR A 540 -14.08 20.99 -5.70
CA THR A 540 -13.11 21.38 -4.65
C THR A 540 -12.62 22.83 -4.75
N GLU A 541 -12.74 23.50 -5.90
CA GLU A 541 -12.41 24.93 -6.01
C GLU A 541 -13.49 25.86 -5.44
N CYS A 542 -14.67 25.33 -5.09
CA CYS A 542 -15.80 26.15 -4.61
C CYS A 542 -15.81 26.39 -3.09
N SER A 543 -14.93 25.73 -2.32
CA SER A 543 -14.86 25.80 -0.86
C SER A 543 -13.52 26.39 -0.38
N THR A 544 -13.37 27.71 -0.43
CA THR A 544 -12.16 28.40 0.07
C THR A 544 -12.49 29.22 1.33
N ASP A 545 -12.49 28.56 2.49
CA ASP A 545 -12.28 29.24 3.78
C ASP A 545 -10.83 29.03 4.21
N GLY A 546 -10.18 30.10 4.70
CA GLY A 546 -8.73 30.22 4.89
C GLY A 546 -8.12 29.49 6.09
N ASP A 547 -8.44 28.21 6.29
CA ASP A 547 -7.79 27.33 7.28
C ASP A 547 -6.61 26.55 6.67
N ASP A 548 -5.63 26.16 7.49
CA ASP A 548 -4.45 25.34 7.09
C ASP A 548 -4.85 24.05 6.32
N ASN A 549 -5.99 23.45 6.68
CA ASN A 549 -6.54 22.27 5.99
C ASN A 549 -7.04 22.58 4.57
N GLY A 550 -7.53 23.80 4.34
CA GLY A 550 -7.94 24.28 3.02
C GLY A 550 -6.73 24.46 2.08
N GLN A 551 -5.57 24.82 2.61
CA GLN A 551 -4.34 24.94 1.84
C GLN A 551 -3.84 23.57 1.34
N LEU A 552 -3.85 22.55 2.21
CA LEU A 552 -3.46 21.17 1.82
C LEU A 552 -4.42 20.59 0.77
N ALA A 553 -5.72 20.82 0.94
CA ALA A 553 -6.75 20.48 -0.03
C ALA A 553 -6.52 21.15 -1.39
N HIS A 554 -6.19 22.45 -1.41
CA HIS A 554 -5.89 23.19 -2.63
C HIS A 554 -4.65 22.63 -3.35
N GLU A 555 -3.57 22.39 -2.61
CA GLU A 555 -2.33 21.85 -3.16
C GLU A 555 -2.53 20.42 -3.70
N ALA A 556 -3.36 19.61 -3.05
CA ALA A 556 -3.78 18.29 -3.50
C ALA A 556 -4.51 18.34 -4.86
N VAL A 557 -5.47 19.25 -5.01
CA VAL A 557 -6.25 19.45 -6.25
C VAL A 557 -5.35 19.94 -7.39
N GLU A 558 -4.45 20.88 -7.11
CA GLU A 558 -3.50 21.40 -8.11
C GLU A 558 -2.57 20.30 -8.64
N ARG A 559 -2.05 19.44 -7.76
CA ARG A 559 -1.28 18.25 -8.16
C ARG A 559 -2.07 17.32 -9.09
N LEU A 560 -3.35 17.09 -8.79
CA LEU A 560 -4.21 16.27 -9.62
C LEU A 560 -4.48 16.90 -10.99
N PHE A 561 -4.77 18.21 -11.02
CA PHE A 561 -5.00 18.96 -12.24
C PHE A 561 -3.79 18.93 -13.18
N ASN A 562 -2.58 19.10 -12.64
CA ASN A 562 -1.34 19.07 -13.42
C ASN A 562 -1.13 17.73 -14.15
N CYS A 563 -1.57 16.62 -13.57
CA CYS A 563 -1.43 15.29 -14.16
C CYS A 563 -2.57 14.93 -15.15
N TRP A 564 -3.66 15.72 -15.20
CA TRP A 564 -4.82 15.43 -16.05
C TRP A 564 -4.44 15.40 -17.53
N SER A 565 -3.65 16.37 -17.99
CA SER A 565 -3.26 16.47 -19.40
C SER A 565 -2.39 15.28 -19.81
N ASP A 566 -1.41 14.92 -18.98
CA ASP A 566 -0.55 13.74 -19.20
C ASP A 566 -1.38 12.46 -19.29
N LEU A 567 -2.47 12.35 -18.53
CA LEU A 567 -3.36 11.19 -18.54
C LEU A 567 -4.17 11.07 -19.84
N LEU A 568 -4.55 12.20 -20.46
CA LEU A 568 -5.22 12.20 -21.77
C LEU A 568 -4.29 11.75 -22.90
N ASP A 569 -3.00 12.11 -22.81
CA ASP A 569 -1.98 11.69 -23.79
C ASP A 569 -1.73 10.17 -23.77
N LEU A 570 -2.04 9.51 -22.64
CA LEU A 570 -1.93 8.05 -22.50
C LEU A 570 -3.07 7.28 -23.19
N ILE A 571 -4.17 7.93 -23.61
CA ILE A 571 -5.27 7.25 -24.31
C ILE A 571 -4.79 6.76 -25.68
N PRO A 572 -4.83 5.44 -25.99
CA PRO A 572 -4.29 4.90 -27.23
C PRO A 572 -4.81 5.64 -28.47
N SER A 573 -3.91 5.99 -29.39
CA SER A 573 -4.29 6.57 -30.68
C SER A 573 -4.64 5.49 -31.69
N SER A 574 -5.61 5.78 -32.56
CA SER A 574 -5.88 4.89 -33.69
C SER A 574 -4.62 4.84 -34.56
N LEU A 575 -4.14 3.64 -34.91
CA LEU A 575 -2.94 3.41 -35.73
C LEU A 575 -2.91 4.19 -37.07
N SER A 576 -4.03 4.79 -37.51
CA SER A 576 -4.04 5.68 -38.68
C SER A 576 -3.46 7.08 -38.41
N GLU A 577 -3.38 7.52 -37.14
CA GLU A 577 -2.85 8.83 -36.75
C GLU A 577 -1.33 8.81 -36.55
N GLN A 578 -0.74 7.69 -36.10
CA GLN A 578 0.73 7.54 -36.00
C GLN A 578 1.42 7.59 -37.38
N ALA A 579 0.73 7.19 -38.45
CA ALA A 579 1.22 7.36 -39.82
C ALA A 579 1.15 8.82 -40.31
N ARG A 580 0.33 9.67 -39.69
CA ARG A 580 0.25 11.11 -40.00
C ARG A 580 1.27 11.94 -39.23
N SER A 581 1.62 11.58 -37.98
CA SER A 581 2.62 12.33 -37.20
C SER A 581 4.07 12.10 -37.67
N GLN A 582 4.39 10.97 -38.30
CA GLN A 582 5.70 10.75 -38.94
C GLN A 582 5.85 11.42 -40.32
N LYS A 583 4.79 12.04 -40.87
CA LYS A 583 4.82 12.68 -42.20
C LYS A 583 5.10 14.19 -42.17
N ASN A 584 5.43 14.77 -41.02
CA ASN A 584 5.70 16.21 -40.88
C ASN A 584 7.19 16.61 -40.96
N HIS A 585 8.04 15.74 -41.49
CA HIS A 585 9.33 16.15 -42.05
C HIS A 585 9.47 15.56 -43.45
N ASN A 586 8.85 16.21 -44.43
CA ASN A 586 9.39 16.47 -45.78
C ASN A 586 8.26 17.01 -46.67
N LEU A 587 8.25 18.33 -46.83
CA LEU A 587 7.41 19.03 -47.78
C LEU A 587 7.91 18.75 -49.20
N THR A 588 7.07 18.16 -50.07
CA THR A 588 6.96 18.53 -51.50
C THR A 588 5.68 17.94 -52.11
N THR A 589 4.74 18.85 -52.40
CA THR A 589 3.96 18.98 -53.65
C THR A 589 3.63 17.72 -54.48
N ILE A 590 2.32 17.41 -54.61
CA ILE A 590 1.51 17.32 -55.86
C ILE A 590 0.28 16.40 -55.65
N GLY A 591 -0.90 16.88 -56.07
CA GLY A 591 -1.87 16.05 -56.81
C GLY A 591 -2.99 15.34 -56.05
N SER A 592 -4.19 15.90 -56.21
CA SER A 592 -5.55 15.33 -56.21
C SER A 592 -5.75 13.80 -56.36
N THR A 593 -6.86 13.36 -55.75
CA THR A 593 -7.71 12.18 -56.05
C THR A 593 -7.03 10.82 -55.98
N ASP A 594 -7.47 9.97 -55.06
CA ASP A 594 -7.91 8.62 -55.41
C ASP A 594 -8.67 7.97 -54.24
N GLU A 595 -9.83 7.42 -54.58
CA GLU A 595 -10.60 6.49 -53.76
C GLU A 595 -9.74 5.25 -53.50
N ASP A 596 -9.48 4.94 -52.23
CA ASP A 596 -8.77 3.72 -51.83
C ASP A 596 -9.73 2.51 -51.93
N ASN A 597 -10.03 2.10 -53.17
CA ASN A 597 -10.46 0.75 -53.50
C ASN A 597 -9.21 -0.14 -53.54
N SER A 598 -8.83 -0.70 -52.39
CA SER A 598 -7.94 -1.87 -52.36
C SER A 598 -8.77 -3.13 -52.08
N PRO A 599 -8.49 -4.24 -52.78
CA PRO A 599 -9.39 -5.38 -52.87
C PRO A 599 -9.46 -6.16 -51.56
N LEU A 600 -10.69 -6.42 -51.09
CA LEU A 600 -11.02 -7.38 -50.04
C LEU A 600 -10.26 -8.69 -50.29
N PRO A 601 -9.33 -9.11 -49.41
CA PRO A 601 -8.82 -10.46 -49.50
C PRO A 601 -9.96 -11.40 -49.12
N LEU A 602 -10.22 -12.39 -49.97
CA LEU A 602 -11.11 -13.52 -49.67
C LEU A 602 -10.50 -14.30 -48.49
N THR A 603 -10.83 -13.90 -47.25
CA THR A 603 -10.31 -14.54 -46.04
C THR A 603 -11.41 -15.30 -45.31
N THR A 604 -11.04 -16.48 -44.81
CA THR A 604 -11.81 -17.34 -43.89
C THR A 604 -12.53 -16.57 -42.79
N GLY A 605 -13.76 -16.97 -42.44
CA GLY A 605 -14.67 -16.23 -41.54
C GLY A 605 -14.15 -15.82 -40.17
N GLN A 606 -13.02 -16.38 -39.69
CA GLN A 606 -12.37 -15.97 -38.44
C GLN A 606 -11.67 -14.60 -38.53
N VAL A 607 -11.07 -14.26 -39.67
CA VAL A 607 -10.37 -12.96 -39.88
C VAL A 607 -11.37 -11.80 -39.86
N GLN A 608 -12.51 -11.98 -40.55
CA GLN A 608 -13.61 -11.00 -40.57
C GLN A 608 -14.17 -10.70 -39.17
N ASN A 609 -14.25 -11.70 -38.29
CA ASN A 609 -14.73 -11.52 -36.92
C ASN A 609 -13.75 -10.67 -36.09
N SER A 610 -12.44 -10.96 -36.18
CA SER A 610 -11.40 -10.20 -35.47
C SER A 610 -11.33 -8.73 -35.91
N ASP A 611 -11.50 -8.46 -37.22
CA ASP A 611 -11.54 -7.10 -37.77
C ASP A 611 -12.76 -6.32 -37.30
N GLN A 612 -13.93 -6.97 -37.23
CA GLN A 612 -15.15 -6.34 -36.71
C GLN A 612 -15.01 -5.96 -35.24
N LEU A 613 -14.40 -6.81 -34.40
CA LEU A 613 -14.17 -6.51 -32.98
C LEU A 613 -13.21 -5.31 -32.82
N ALA A 614 -12.11 -5.29 -33.59
CA ALA A 614 -11.16 -4.18 -33.56
C ALA A 614 -11.78 -2.86 -34.06
N GLN A 615 -12.65 -2.89 -35.09
CA GLN A 615 -13.37 -1.72 -35.56
C GLN A 615 -14.36 -1.18 -34.52
N LYS A 616 -15.10 -2.05 -33.83
CA LYS A 616 -15.98 -1.66 -32.71
C LYS A 616 -15.19 -0.97 -31.60
N MET A 617 -14.04 -1.54 -31.22
CA MET A 617 -13.14 -0.97 -30.20
C MET A 617 -12.64 0.43 -30.60
N LYS A 618 -12.21 0.62 -31.85
CA LYS A 618 -11.78 1.93 -32.37
C LYS A 618 -12.88 3.00 -32.28
N LYS A 619 -14.13 2.63 -32.60
CA LYS A 619 -15.27 3.56 -32.52
C LYS A 619 -15.51 4.04 -31.09
N LEU A 620 -15.49 3.11 -30.11
CA LEU A 620 -15.68 3.44 -28.69
C LEU A 620 -14.54 4.31 -28.14
N LEU A 621 -13.30 4.00 -28.51
CA LEU A 621 -12.13 4.79 -28.13
C LEU A 621 -12.21 6.23 -28.68
N GLY A 622 -12.71 6.42 -29.89
CA GLY A 622 -12.97 7.74 -30.47
C GLY A 622 -14.01 8.54 -29.68
N LEU A 623 -15.10 7.89 -29.24
CA LEU A 623 -16.12 8.53 -28.39
C LEU A 623 -15.53 8.96 -27.05
N LEU A 624 -14.80 8.08 -26.38
CA LEU A 624 -14.13 8.36 -25.11
C LEU A 624 -13.21 9.59 -25.21
N ARG A 625 -12.38 9.66 -26.25
CA ARG A 625 -11.48 10.79 -26.48
C ARG A 625 -12.24 12.10 -26.69
N SER A 626 -13.32 12.08 -27.45
CA SER A 626 -14.15 13.27 -27.68
C SER A 626 -14.80 13.77 -26.39
N SER A 627 -15.31 12.85 -25.54
CA SER A 627 -15.86 13.17 -24.23
C SER A 627 -14.83 13.83 -23.33
N ASN A 628 -13.65 13.22 -23.23
CA ASN A 628 -12.60 13.71 -22.36
C ASN A 628 -12.01 15.05 -22.83
N SER A 629 -11.99 15.31 -24.13
CA SER A 629 -11.62 16.63 -24.69
C SER A 629 -12.64 17.70 -24.29
N SER A 630 -13.93 17.35 -24.26
CA SER A 630 -14.99 18.23 -23.76
C SER A 630 -14.83 18.50 -22.25
N ARG A 631 -14.59 17.47 -21.44
CA ARG A 631 -14.34 17.59 -20.00
C ARG A 631 -13.11 18.46 -19.71
N GLN A 632 -12.02 18.28 -20.45
CA GLN A 632 -10.82 19.11 -20.35
C GLN A 632 -11.12 20.59 -20.66
N SER A 633 -11.91 20.85 -21.70
CA SER A 633 -12.31 22.21 -22.07
C SER A 633 -13.14 22.88 -20.97
N GLN A 634 -14.07 22.13 -20.36
CA GLN A 634 -14.88 22.60 -19.23
C GLN A 634 -14.00 22.88 -18.01
N LEU A 635 -13.13 21.94 -17.62
CA LEU A 635 -12.19 22.11 -16.51
C LEU A 635 -11.32 23.36 -16.68
N PHE A 636 -10.79 23.57 -17.88
CA PHE A 636 -9.97 24.75 -18.16
C PHE A 636 -10.78 26.05 -18.08
N GLN A 637 -12.03 26.06 -18.56
CA GLN A 637 -12.92 27.21 -18.42
C GLN A 637 -13.22 27.53 -16.96
N PHE A 638 -13.50 26.50 -16.14
CA PHE A 638 -13.71 26.65 -14.70
C PHE A 638 -12.47 27.18 -13.98
N PHE A 639 -11.30 26.58 -14.23
CA PHE A 639 -10.04 27.01 -13.64
C PHE A 639 -9.70 28.47 -13.97
N LEU A 640 -9.88 28.88 -15.23
CA LEU A 640 -9.69 30.27 -15.64
C LEU A 640 -10.68 31.20 -14.93
N ALA A 641 -11.96 30.83 -14.85
CA ALA A 641 -12.97 31.63 -14.16
C ALA A 641 -12.65 31.80 -12.66
N SER A 642 -12.17 30.74 -12.02
CA SER A 642 -11.75 30.71 -10.61
C SER A 642 -10.56 31.65 -10.35
N LYS A 643 -9.51 31.59 -11.17
CA LYS A 643 -8.33 32.48 -11.03
C LYS A 643 -8.59 33.94 -11.44
N MET A 644 -9.55 34.18 -12.34
CA MET A 644 -9.96 35.54 -12.76
C MET A 644 -10.94 36.19 -11.77
N ALA A 645 -11.61 35.40 -10.91
CA ALA A 645 -12.56 35.89 -9.91
C ALA A 645 -11.90 36.38 -8.61
N GLN A 646 -10.65 36.00 -8.34
CA GLN A 646 -9.83 36.74 -7.38
C GLN A 646 -9.59 38.14 -7.95
N PRO A 647 -9.81 39.23 -7.20
CA PRO A 647 -9.66 40.57 -7.74
C PRO A 647 -8.18 40.80 -8.03
N VAL A 648 -7.78 40.55 -9.27
CA VAL A 648 -6.56 41.09 -9.83
C VAL A 648 -6.69 42.59 -9.66
N GLY A 649 -5.86 43.16 -8.78
CA GLY A 649 -5.84 44.58 -8.47
C GLY A 649 -5.54 45.41 -9.71
N LEU A 650 -6.54 45.60 -10.56
CA LEU A 650 -6.57 46.71 -11.49
C LEU A 650 -6.59 47.95 -10.63
N ARG A 651 -5.43 48.62 -10.57
CA ARG A 651 -5.21 49.94 -9.96
C ARG A 651 -6.52 50.71 -9.92
N ARG A 652 -7.08 50.86 -8.72
CA ARG A 652 -8.13 51.82 -8.46
C ARG A 652 -7.54 53.18 -8.82
N THR A 653 -7.90 53.73 -9.97
CA THR A 653 -7.64 55.13 -10.30
C THR A 653 -8.54 55.97 -9.40
N CYS A 654 -8.10 56.18 -8.16
CA CYS A 654 -8.66 57.20 -7.29
C CYS A 654 -8.23 58.56 -7.83
N SER A 655 -9.15 59.20 -8.53
CA SER A 655 -9.14 60.63 -8.77
C SER A 655 -9.26 61.39 -7.44
N HIS A 656 -8.33 62.33 -7.26
CA HIS A 656 -8.34 63.48 -6.35
C HIS A 656 -8.14 63.29 -4.84
N ASP A 657 -7.04 63.96 -4.43
CA ASP A 657 -6.85 64.77 -3.23
C ASP A 657 -6.92 64.06 -1.88
N ASN A 658 -5.74 63.66 -1.37
CA ASN A 658 -5.13 64.34 -0.22
C ASN A 658 -3.68 63.89 -0.05
N ASN A 659 -2.82 64.85 0.24
CA ASN A 659 -1.40 64.68 0.49
C ASN A 659 -1.16 63.80 1.72
N GLU A 660 -0.64 62.60 1.52
CA GLU A 660 0.22 61.94 2.51
C GLU A 660 1.51 61.54 1.79
N GLU A 661 2.61 62.01 2.36
CA GLU A 661 3.98 61.81 1.95
C GLU A 661 4.27 60.31 2.02
N ILE A 662 4.42 59.64 0.87
CA ILE A 662 4.84 58.23 0.81
C ILE A 662 6.34 58.21 1.08
N ASP A 663 6.70 57.74 2.27
CA ASP A 663 8.07 57.40 2.64
C ASP A 663 8.52 56.21 1.77
N LEU A 664 9.51 56.44 0.92
CA LEU A 664 10.12 55.41 0.06
C LEU A 664 11.38 54.89 0.73
N GLU A 665 11.23 54.23 1.86
CA GLU A 665 12.24 53.29 2.35
C GLU A 665 11.77 51.88 1.99
N LEU A 666 12.33 51.37 0.88
CA LEU A 666 12.25 49.97 0.51
C LEU A 666 13.15 49.18 1.48
N ASP A 667 12.54 48.46 2.42
CA ASP A 667 13.25 47.43 3.17
C ASP A 667 13.61 46.28 2.22
N GLU A 668 14.87 45.83 2.26
CA GLU A 668 15.40 44.74 1.42
C GLU A 668 14.77 43.37 1.68
N ASP A 669 13.83 43.26 2.64
CA ASP A 669 13.16 42.01 3.00
C ASP A 669 11.88 41.72 2.19
N ASP A 670 11.43 42.62 1.30
CA ASP A 670 10.23 42.40 0.46
C ASP A 670 10.48 41.68 -0.88
N MET A 671 11.72 41.24 -1.14
CA MET A 671 12.11 40.53 -2.37
C MET A 671 11.77 39.02 -2.40
N THR A 672 10.98 38.52 -1.44
CA THR A 672 10.53 37.11 -1.43
C THR A 672 9.00 36.93 -1.45
N SER A 673 8.25 37.92 -1.96
CA SER A 673 6.82 37.75 -2.22
C SER A 673 6.56 36.95 -3.51
N SER A 674 5.61 36.04 -3.40
CA SER A 674 5.30 34.87 -4.25
C SER A 674 4.72 35.17 -5.64
N GLU A 675 4.89 36.37 -6.20
CA GLU A 675 4.24 36.77 -7.46
C GLU A 675 4.98 36.31 -8.74
N VAL A 676 6.21 35.79 -8.63
CA VAL A 676 7.00 35.34 -9.79
C VAL A 676 6.57 33.95 -10.31
N ALA A 677 5.87 33.15 -9.50
CA ALA A 677 5.36 31.84 -9.92
C ALA A 677 4.22 31.94 -10.95
N GLY A 678 3.35 32.95 -10.84
CA GLY A 678 2.20 33.14 -11.74
C GLY A 678 2.61 33.51 -13.18
N LEU A 679 3.71 34.23 -13.34
CA LEU A 679 4.21 34.64 -14.66
C LEU A 679 4.88 33.49 -15.43
N ASN A 680 5.59 32.59 -14.75
CA ASN A 680 6.15 31.39 -15.39
C ASN A 680 5.06 30.36 -15.73
N LEU A 681 3.98 30.29 -14.94
CA LEU A 681 2.83 29.44 -15.22
C LEU A 681 2.07 29.88 -16.49
N GLY A 682 1.91 31.20 -16.68
CA GLY A 682 1.31 31.76 -17.90
C GLY A 682 2.12 31.45 -19.17
N VAL A 683 3.45 31.38 -19.06
CA VAL A 683 4.34 31.08 -20.21
C VAL A 683 4.32 29.58 -20.55
N SER A 684 4.25 28.68 -19.57
CA SER A 684 4.07 27.23 -19.84
C SER A 684 2.70 26.92 -20.45
N ILE A 685 1.63 27.57 -19.99
CA ILE A 685 0.27 27.38 -20.52
C ILE A 685 0.15 27.94 -21.96
N LEU A 686 0.81 29.07 -22.26
CA LEU A 686 0.92 29.58 -23.63
C LEU A 686 1.75 28.69 -24.55
N PHE A 687 2.71 27.92 -24.01
CA PHE A 687 3.47 26.94 -24.79
C PHE A 687 2.61 25.73 -25.20
N SER A 688 1.74 25.25 -24.31
CA SER A 688 0.77 24.18 -24.62
C SER A 688 -0.28 24.63 -25.65
N LEU A 689 -0.66 25.90 -25.65
CA LEU A 689 -1.56 26.50 -26.66
C LEU A 689 -0.96 26.58 -28.06
N ARG A 690 0.37 26.50 -28.22
CA ARG A 690 1.02 26.55 -29.55
C ARG A 690 1.00 25.21 -30.30
N ILE A 691 0.53 24.14 -29.66
CA ILE A 691 0.43 22.79 -30.24
C ILE A 691 -1.04 22.46 -30.63
N ALA A 692 -2.02 23.25 -30.17
CA ALA A 692 -3.44 23.02 -30.39
C ALA A 692 -4.12 24.00 -31.39
N PHE A 693 -3.36 24.87 -32.06
CA PHE A 693 -3.85 25.70 -33.18
C PHE A 693 -3.18 25.35 -34.50
#